data_AF-A0A1B8WIM4-F1
#
_entry.id   AF-A0A1B8WIM4-F1
#
_cell.length_a   1.000
_cell.length_b   1.000
_cell.length_c   1.000
_cell.angle_alpha   90.00
_cell.angle_beta   90.00
_cell.angle_gamma   90.00
#
_symmetry.space_group_name_H-M   'P 1'
#
loop_
_entity.id
_entity.type
_entity.pdbx_description
1 polymer ?
#
loop_
_entity_poly.entity_id
_entity_poly.type
_entity_poly.pdbx_seq_one_letter_code
_entity_poly.pdbx_strand_id
1 'polypeptide(L)'
;MRVALGQYAADYSASEQKLSGLEDDQSSIHYPTVFLFIGDEAGQAIEPMIRSNELKWDNNAGVIYLHVSSGEASSVESAAKVMRVTMSGLSKDKGDNKSVRKDIALRFREDGRYLVDLNRALRQVSDTIADYGRLYASFDRLHLAVITRVDDPMNVLVPEISLLAQSIFLQLFKSVQMDLYGLINEREQSETFGYAGAAGIGFLRELEGMQRLDYSYSANLQVTSDGLSVPVVHKQSPLFDLVYILSDRNERGITTLNGMLDNYEIICHILLLKNRRRKDAQRESNDGSYNNSSFRNSLMSESGRQGFVSAGLAKVKRPSYSIALTVLYHFFEQLAARLQAVPELAGKEKLAYFGLDAETMEARAAQIVPSDDHLADMSGLLTSGVRYEQLRRMSLREAETALFGEGCEAFFRKHFTDAAGIRLGELKAADELRRILDRNKKDQPQIRFYQVSEWTDENEPGSVLNAVHGRIRDLSREIALAQDELERTAEMRVEDLKFQRLPFMDKQNLRSFIRLFFDTVYRMKWQLLRLETELALYRRFAGELERLHEEYRMRVEQMIALGTELKAASLQSIRSSDDYIGQNIFDYYERVTDSVMKDIEEKRGASAFFEERCMGNMTELLEQGDTALLERLIDVCRKHLLTAEPFTHSFEEELLLRANVSVAYSNRKALTRDELFRQLYRTLEDNAAINIRLLDYTHEHRYEEKYLFGDRDSEFIRYALGVDETSRIYKLGCVHEKRSSGVEKLNLMGGFHLEDLMYYRNGKVYYETYLQNGYEFHSIDPVVLPELR
;
A
#
# COMPACT_ATOMS: atom_id res chain seq x y z
N MET A 1 4.67 1.32 -8.08
CA MET A 1 4.26 0.10 -7.36
C MET A 1 3.91 0.36 -5.89
N ARG A 2 4.84 0.78 -5.01
CA ARG A 2 4.57 1.02 -3.57
C ARG A 2 3.39 1.98 -3.28
N VAL A 3 3.24 3.04 -4.06
CA VAL A 3 2.11 3.99 -3.92
C VAL A 3 0.77 3.31 -4.22
N ALA A 4 0.69 2.51 -5.28
CA ALA A 4 -0.52 1.77 -5.64
C ALA A 4 -0.88 0.71 -4.59
N LEU A 5 0.11 0.00 -4.03
CA LEU A 5 -0.10 -0.94 -2.91
C LEU A 5 -0.63 -0.22 -1.66
N GLY A 6 -0.04 0.93 -1.33
CA GLY A 6 -0.48 1.74 -0.20
C GLY A 6 -1.90 2.27 -0.36
N GLN A 7 -2.24 2.77 -1.56
CA GLN A 7 -3.59 3.20 -1.90
C GLN A 7 -4.58 2.03 -1.82
N TYR A 8 -4.24 0.88 -2.40
CA TYR A 8 -5.08 -0.31 -2.37
C TYR A 8 -5.45 -0.73 -0.93
N ALA A 9 -4.44 -0.84 -0.07
CA ALA A 9 -4.63 -1.25 1.31
C ALA A 9 -5.33 -0.19 2.16
N ALA A 10 -5.08 1.10 1.89
CA ALA A 10 -5.78 2.21 2.53
C ALA A 10 -7.27 2.25 2.13
N ASP A 11 -7.58 2.10 0.84
CA ASP A 11 -8.94 2.03 0.32
C ASP A 11 -9.70 0.84 0.90
N TYR A 12 -9.07 -0.33 1.00
CA TYR A 12 -9.70 -1.51 1.61
C TYR A 12 -9.98 -1.28 3.09
N SER A 13 -8.99 -0.76 3.83
CA SER A 13 -9.17 -0.40 5.25
C SER A 13 -10.30 0.61 5.45
N ALA A 14 -10.38 1.63 4.60
CA ALA A 14 -11.46 2.62 4.61
C ALA A 14 -12.81 2.02 4.20
N SER A 15 -12.83 1.10 3.24
CA SER A 15 -14.04 0.43 2.78
C SER A 15 -14.57 -0.51 3.86
N GLU A 16 -13.73 -1.27 4.56
CA GLU A 16 -14.12 -2.11 5.71
C GLU A 16 -14.70 -1.26 6.85
N GLN A 17 -14.08 -0.11 7.14
CA GLN A 17 -14.61 0.84 8.10
C GLN A 17 -15.98 1.42 7.67
N LYS A 18 -16.22 1.58 6.35
CA LYS A 18 -17.47 2.09 5.78
C LYS A 18 -18.54 1.00 5.53
N LEU A 19 -18.17 -0.23 5.20
CA LEU A 19 -19.05 -1.37 4.89
C LEU A 19 -19.71 -1.92 6.14
N SER A 20 -19.05 -1.82 7.30
CA SER A 20 -19.74 -1.92 8.60
C SER A 20 -20.93 -0.93 8.65
N GLY A 21 -20.79 0.26 8.05
CA GLY A 21 -21.80 1.32 7.99
C GLY A 21 -23.07 1.08 7.15
N LEU A 22 -23.19 0.00 6.36
CA LEU A 22 -24.38 -0.21 5.51
C LEU A 22 -25.58 -0.81 6.27
N GLU A 23 -25.34 -1.42 7.44
CA GLU A 23 -26.40 -1.83 8.39
C GLU A 23 -26.25 -1.17 9.79
N ASP A 24 -25.22 -0.34 10.01
CA ASP A 24 -24.89 0.27 11.30
C ASP A 24 -25.48 1.67 11.49
N ASP A 25 -26.05 1.88 12.68
CA ASP A 25 -26.33 3.20 13.27
C ASP A 25 -24.99 3.90 13.59
N GLN A 26 -24.31 4.51 12.61
CA GLN A 26 -23.23 5.42 12.95
C GLN A 26 -23.78 6.55 13.84
N SER A 27 -22.93 7.03 14.76
CA SER A 27 -23.35 8.05 15.71
C SER A 27 -23.52 9.39 15.00
N SER A 28 -24.76 9.85 14.85
CA SER A 28 -25.06 11.17 14.31
C SER A 28 -25.02 12.24 15.41
N ILE A 29 -24.52 13.42 15.10
CA ILE A 29 -24.56 14.57 16.02
C ILE A 29 -26.00 15.10 16.15
N HIS A 30 -26.39 15.47 17.36
CA HIS A 30 -27.75 15.89 17.71
C HIS A 30 -27.96 17.40 17.46
N TYR A 31 -26.98 18.20 17.85
CA TYR A 31 -26.93 19.66 17.70
C TYR A 31 -25.83 20.07 16.71
N PRO A 32 -25.91 21.27 16.11
CA PRO A 32 -24.79 21.82 15.33
C PRO A 32 -23.48 21.92 16.13
N THR A 33 -22.36 21.66 15.46
CA THR A 33 -21.01 21.69 16.04
C THR A 33 -20.08 22.55 15.19
N VAL A 34 -19.37 23.48 15.84
CA VAL A 34 -18.34 24.34 15.23
C VAL A 34 -17.00 24.06 15.91
N PHE A 35 -16.01 23.71 15.11
CA PHE A 35 -14.60 23.65 15.52
C PHE A 35 -13.93 24.98 15.19
N LEU A 36 -13.50 25.71 16.22
CA LEU A 36 -12.81 26.98 16.11
C LEU A 36 -11.33 26.79 16.47
N PHE A 37 -10.47 26.80 15.45
CA PHE A 37 -9.02 26.70 15.60
C PHE A 37 -8.44 28.11 15.69
N ILE A 38 -7.69 28.40 16.75
CA ILE A 38 -7.05 29.69 16.97
C ILE A 38 -5.53 29.46 17.00
N GLY A 39 -4.81 30.16 16.12
CA GLY A 39 -3.36 30.08 16.00
C GLY A 39 -2.89 29.35 14.73
N ASP A 40 -1.66 29.62 14.35
CA ASP A 40 -1.02 29.02 13.18
C ASP A 40 -0.75 27.52 13.42
N GLU A 41 -0.29 27.16 14.62
CA GLU A 41 0.03 25.76 14.96
C GLU A 41 -1.21 24.88 15.15
N ALA A 42 -2.34 25.48 15.53
CA ALA A 42 -3.63 24.79 15.60
C ALA A 42 -4.10 24.30 14.22
N GLY A 43 -3.56 24.87 13.13
CA GLY A 43 -3.85 24.44 11.75
C GLY A 43 -3.50 22.98 11.47
N GLN A 44 -2.50 22.42 12.16
CA GLN A 44 -2.08 21.02 12.01
C GLN A 44 -3.17 20.02 12.41
N ALA A 45 -4.12 20.42 13.28
CA ALA A 45 -5.19 19.57 13.77
C ALA A 45 -6.37 19.43 12.78
N ILE A 46 -6.53 20.37 11.85
CA ILE A 46 -7.74 20.50 11.03
C ILE A 46 -7.96 19.28 10.13
N GLU A 47 -6.97 18.93 9.31
CA GLU A 47 -7.10 17.85 8.32
C GLU A 47 -7.28 16.46 8.99
N PRO A 48 -6.51 16.08 10.01
CA PRO A 48 -6.76 14.84 10.76
C PRO A 48 -8.16 14.77 11.36
N MET A 49 -8.68 15.87 11.91
CA MET A 49 -10.02 15.91 12.51
C MET A 49 -11.13 15.81 11.48
N ILE A 50 -10.97 16.43 10.30
CA ILE A 50 -11.91 16.28 9.18
C ILE A 50 -11.99 14.81 8.77
N ARG A 51 -10.85 14.17 8.53
CA ARG A 51 -10.80 12.74 8.16
C ARG A 51 -11.43 11.84 9.22
N SER A 52 -11.14 12.10 10.50
CA SER A 52 -11.72 11.35 11.61
C SER A 52 -13.24 11.46 11.65
N ASN A 53 -13.78 12.68 11.50
CA ASN A 53 -15.23 12.92 11.52
C ASN A 53 -15.92 12.36 10.27
N GLU A 54 -15.29 12.44 9.10
CA GLU A 54 -15.83 11.86 7.86
C GLU A 54 -15.94 10.33 7.90
N LEU A 55 -15.02 9.69 8.62
CA LEU A 55 -15.04 8.25 8.82
C LEU A 55 -16.07 7.80 9.86
N LYS A 56 -16.42 8.64 10.83
CA LYS A 56 -17.19 8.23 12.03
C LYS A 56 -18.59 8.81 12.13
N TRP A 57 -18.87 9.97 11.53
CA TRP A 57 -20.13 10.70 11.72
C TRP A 57 -20.95 10.71 10.42
N ASP A 58 -22.20 10.22 10.48
CA ASP A 58 -23.13 10.21 9.35
C ASP A 58 -23.40 11.61 8.80
N ASN A 59 -23.65 12.57 9.69
CA ASN A 59 -23.96 13.95 9.34
C ASN A 59 -22.71 14.85 9.39
N ASN A 60 -21.54 14.29 9.03
CA ASN A 60 -20.29 15.04 8.96
C ASN A 60 -20.40 16.31 8.09
N ALA A 61 -21.28 16.34 7.08
CA ALA A 61 -21.48 17.47 6.19
C ALA A 61 -21.94 18.73 6.95
N GLY A 62 -22.65 18.56 8.07
CA GLY A 62 -23.07 19.63 8.97
C GLY A 62 -22.02 20.04 10.02
N VAL A 63 -20.77 19.58 9.92
CA VAL A 63 -19.71 20.03 10.84
C VAL A 63 -18.94 21.16 10.20
N ILE A 64 -18.80 22.26 10.93
CA ILE A 64 -18.09 23.45 10.42
C ILE A 64 -16.74 23.60 11.11
N TYR A 65 -15.73 23.91 10.28
CA TYR A 65 -14.35 24.14 10.70
C TYR A 65 -13.98 25.58 10.37
N LEU A 66 -13.68 26.38 11.39
CA LEU A 66 -13.25 27.76 11.29
C LEU A 66 -11.83 27.90 11.83
N HIS A 67 -10.91 28.45 11.04
CA HIS A 67 -9.51 28.65 11.45
C HIS A 67 -9.15 30.12 11.41
N VAL A 68 -8.66 30.64 12.53
CA VAL A 68 -8.14 32.01 12.67
C VAL A 68 -6.63 31.96 12.82
N SER A 69 -5.91 32.55 11.86
CA SER A 69 -4.45 32.44 11.76
C SER A 69 -3.78 33.80 11.48
N SER A 70 -2.48 33.94 11.77
CA SER A 70 -1.74 35.18 11.57
C SER A 70 -1.16 35.31 10.15
N GLY A 71 -1.11 34.19 9.42
CA GLY A 71 -0.78 34.12 7.99
C GLY A 71 0.62 33.60 7.65
N GLU A 72 1.35 33.03 8.62
CA GLU A 72 2.66 32.38 8.39
C GLU A 72 2.58 30.86 8.21
N ALA A 73 1.41 30.25 8.42
CA ALA A 73 1.25 28.79 8.30
C ALA A 73 1.58 28.29 6.88
N SER A 74 2.48 27.31 6.83
CA SER A 74 2.86 26.52 5.66
C SER A 74 1.63 26.00 4.91
N SER A 75 1.73 26.00 3.59
CA SER A 75 0.71 25.64 2.62
C SER A 75 0.09 24.26 2.87
N VAL A 76 -0.90 24.18 3.75
CA VAL A 76 -1.84 23.05 3.79
C VAL A 76 -2.94 23.37 2.78
N GLU A 77 -2.93 22.61 1.68
CA GLU A 77 -3.89 22.67 0.58
C GLU A 77 -5.32 22.85 1.10
N SER A 78 -6.08 23.68 0.40
CA SER A 78 -7.39 24.14 0.82
C SER A 78 -8.39 22.97 0.83
N ALA A 79 -8.55 22.31 1.97
CA ALA A 79 -9.68 21.41 2.18
C ALA A 79 -10.97 22.22 2.01
N ALA A 80 -11.83 21.85 1.05
CA ALA A 80 -12.99 22.63 0.61
C ALA A 80 -14.04 22.94 1.70
N LYS A 81 -13.89 22.35 2.90
CA LYS A 81 -14.83 22.41 4.03
C LYS A 81 -14.39 23.35 5.16
N VAL A 82 -13.25 24.03 5.02
CA VAL A 82 -12.67 24.89 6.08
C VAL A 82 -12.81 26.36 5.71
N MET A 83 -13.42 27.15 6.61
CA MET A 83 -13.43 28.60 6.51
C MET A 83 -12.17 29.15 7.21
N ARG A 84 -11.30 29.84 6.48
CA ARG A 84 -10.08 30.43 7.03
C ARG A 84 -10.18 31.94 7.09
N VAL A 85 -9.80 32.50 8.23
CA VAL A 85 -9.67 33.95 8.46
C VAL A 85 -8.22 34.24 8.75
N THR A 86 -7.52 34.77 7.75
CA THR A 86 -6.11 35.12 7.89
C THR A 86 -5.98 36.59 8.25
N MET A 87 -5.41 36.84 9.42
CA MET A 87 -5.16 38.17 9.93
C MET A 87 -3.74 38.61 9.55
N SER A 88 -3.53 38.79 8.24
CA SER A 88 -2.22 39.09 7.67
C SER A 88 -1.63 40.40 8.21
N GLY A 89 -0.46 40.32 8.84
CA GLY A 89 0.26 41.48 9.36
C GLY A 89 0.38 41.54 10.88
N LEU A 90 -0.29 40.65 11.64
CA LEU A 90 -0.18 40.61 13.10
C LEU A 90 1.20 40.16 13.60
N SER A 91 1.82 39.16 12.95
CA SER A 91 3.15 38.60 13.33
C SER A 91 4.34 39.35 12.68
N LYS A 92 4.09 40.23 11.69
CA LYS A 92 5.18 40.88 10.94
C LYS A 92 5.80 42.04 11.73
N ASP A 93 6.78 41.72 12.56
CA ASP A 93 8.01 42.50 12.69
C ASP A 93 9.12 41.61 13.25
N LYS A 94 10.27 41.56 12.57
CA LYS A 94 11.55 41.02 13.09
C LYS A 94 12.16 41.95 14.16
N GLY A 95 11.32 42.66 14.91
CA GLY A 95 11.69 43.63 15.94
C GLY A 95 11.27 43.08 17.29
N ASP A 96 12.27 42.67 18.09
CA ASP A 96 12.18 42.19 19.46
C ASP A 96 11.21 41.01 19.72
N ASN A 97 11.74 39.78 19.70
CA ASN A 97 11.02 38.54 20.07
C ASN A 97 10.46 38.54 21.52
N LYS A 98 10.65 39.64 22.26
CA LYS A 98 10.30 39.78 23.67
C LYS A 98 8.84 40.11 23.91
N SER A 99 8.16 40.81 23.00
CA SER A 99 6.78 41.32 23.20
C SER A 99 5.74 40.78 22.23
N VAL A 100 6.09 39.76 21.43
CA VAL A 100 5.25 39.22 20.34
C VAL A 100 3.79 38.98 20.76
N ARG A 101 3.56 38.30 21.89
CA ARG A 101 2.21 38.00 22.41
C ARG A 101 1.40 39.26 22.73
N LYS A 102 2.04 40.26 23.35
CA LYS A 102 1.40 41.53 23.70
C LYS A 102 1.13 42.39 22.47
N ASP A 103 2.07 42.44 21.53
CA ASP A 103 1.95 43.21 20.30
C ASP A 103 0.82 42.68 19.42
N ILE A 104 0.64 41.36 19.34
CA ILE A 104 -0.50 40.72 18.67
C ILE A 104 -1.82 41.22 19.27
N ALA A 105 -1.95 41.23 20.59
CA ALA A 105 -3.17 41.67 21.26
C ALA A 105 -3.46 43.17 21.07
N LEU A 106 -2.43 44.01 21.10
CA LEU A 106 -2.56 45.44 20.87
C LEU A 106 -2.97 45.73 19.42
N ARG A 107 -2.26 45.16 18.45
CA ARG A 107 -2.56 45.30 17.02
C ARG A 107 -3.98 44.83 16.69
N PHE A 108 -4.42 43.73 17.28
CA PHE A 108 -5.79 43.23 17.08
C PHE A 108 -6.87 44.23 17.54
N ARG A 109 -6.62 44.98 18.63
CA ARG A 109 -7.56 45.99 19.15
C ARG A 109 -7.50 47.31 18.40
N GLU A 110 -6.32 47.70 17.93
CA GLU A 110 -6.10 48.96 17.21
C GLU A 110 -6.54 48.89 15.75
N ASP A 111 -6.24 47.79 15.05
CA ASP A 111 -6.61 47.59 13.66
C ASP A 111 -8.02 46.97 13.56
N GLY A 112 -9.04 47.83 13.50
CA GLY A 112 -10.45 47.42 13.36
C GLY A 112 -10.79 46.58 12.12
N ARG A 113 -9.85 46.44 11.16
CA ARG A 113 -10.01 45.57 9.97
C ARG A 113 -10.14 44.09 10.34
N TYR A 114 -9.32 43.63 11.28
CA TYR A 114 -9.32 42.23 11.71
C TYR A 114 -10.66 41.84 12.35
N LEU A 115 -11.24 42.73 13.16
CA LEU A 115 -12.56 42.53 13.75
C LEU A 115 -13.68 42.46 12.70
N VAL A 116 -13.63 43.30 11.66
CA VAL A 116 -14.62 43.29 10.57
C VAL A 116 -14.60 41.96 9.82
N ASP A 117 -13.42 41.47 9.46
CA ASP A 117 -13.28 40.21 8.72
C ASP A 117 -13.68 39.00 9.58
N LEU A 118 -13.34 39.01 10.88
CA LEU A 118 -13.77 37.97 11.81
C LEU A 118 -15.30 37.95 12.00
N ASN A 119 -15.93 39.12 12.18
CA ASN A 119 -17.39 39.24 12.27
C ASN A 119 -18.07 38.74 11.00
N ARG A 120 -17.52 39.07 9.81
CA ARG A 120 -18.04 38.59 8.53
C ARG A 120 -17.97 37.07 8.43
N ALA A 121 -16.82 36.47 8.75
CA ALA A 121 -16.64 35.03 8.69
C ALA A 121 -17.55 34.30 9.69
N LEU A 122 -17.67 34.77 10.93
CA LEU A 122 -18.55 34.16 11.93
C LEU A 122 -20.04 34.24 11.53
N ARG A 123 -20.47 35.33 10.88
CA ARG A 123 -21.82 35.42 10.31
C ARG A 123 -22.02 34.44 9.15
N GLN A 124 -21.04 34.31 8.26
CA GLN A 124 -21.08 33.32 7.18
C GLN A 124 -21.14 31.88 7.70
N VAL A 125 -20.40 31.57 8.79
CA VAL A 125 -20.52 30.29 9.50
C VAL A 125 -21.94 30.11 10.00
N SER A 126 -22.50 31.14 10.65
CA SER A 126 -23.88 31.12 11.16
C SER A 126 -24.91 30.83 10.06
N ASP A 127 -24.78 31.46 8.90
CA ASP A 127 -25.64 31.24 7.73
C ASP A 127 -25.48 29.81 7.18
N THR A 128 -24.23 29.33 7.10
CA THR A 128 -23.91 27.97 6.65
C THR A 128 -24.55 26.91 7.59
N ILE A 129 -24.55 27.13 8.91
CA ILE A 129 -25.23 26.21 9.85
C ILE A 129 -26.74 26.18 9.58
N ALA A 130 -27.34 27.33 9.27
CA ALA A 130 -28.77 27.42 8.97
C ALA A 130 -29.14 26.63 7.70
N ASP A 131 -28.30 26.68 6.66
CA ASP A 131 -28.48 25.90 5.42
C ASP A 131 -28.48 24.38 5.69
N TYR A 132 -27.65 23.92 6.62
CA TYR A 132 -27.58 22.51 7.04
C TYR A 132 -28.58 22.13 8.13
N GLY A 133 -29.52 23.01 8.50
CA GLY A 133 -30.46 22.80 9.61
C GLY A 133 -31.24 21.48 9.59
N ARG A 134 -31.49 20.90 8.39
CA ARG A 134 -32.19 19.61 8.22
C ARG A 134 -31.37 18.38 8.64
N LEU A 135 -30.05 18.51 8.79
CA LEU A 135 -29.15 17.41 9.15
C LEU A 135 -29.07 17.18 10.68
N TYR A 136 -29.55 18.12 11.49
CA TYR A 136 -29.51 18.03 12.95
C TYR A 136 -30.86 17.62 13.53
N ALA A 137 -30.84 16.96 14.69
CA ALA A 137 -32.06 16.53 15.38
C ALA A 137 -32.73 17.69 16.14
N SER A 138 -31.95 18.66 16.61
CA SER A 138 -32.44 19.90 17.24
C SER A 138 -31.53 21.07 16.90
N PHE A 139 -32.14 22.24 16.72
CA PHE A 139 -31.46 23.51 16.43
C PHE A 139 -31.45 24.48 17.63
N ASP A 140 -31.76 23.99 18.84
CA ASP A 140 -31.86 24.85 20.02
C ASP A 140 -30.49 25.23 20.62
N ARG A 141 -29.49 24.35 20.50
CA ARG A 141 -28.18 24.50 21.12
C ARG A 141 -27.06 24.40 20.07
N LEU A 142 -25.94 25.06 20.31
CA LEU A 142 -24.72 24.97 19.51
C LEU A 142 -23.55 24.50 20.39
N HIS A 143 -22.75 23.55 19.91
CA HIS A 143 -21.46 23.22 20.52
C HIS A 143 -20.32 23.95 19.81
N LEU A 144 -19.57 24.76 20.56
CA LEU A 144 -18.39 25.46 20.11
C LEU A 144 -17.15 24.84 20.77
N ALA A 145 -16.34 24.14 19.98
CA ALA A 145 -15.07 23.55 20.42
C ALA A 145 -13.92 24.46 19.99
N VAL A 146 -13.32 25.14 20.96
CA VAL A 146 -12.17 26.03 20.73
C VAL A 146 -10.89 25.22 20.88
N ILE A 147 -10.02 25.22 19.87
CA ILE A 147 -8.79 24.44 19.83
C ILE A 147 -7.61 25.38 19.62
N THR A 148 -6.61 25.29 20.50
CA THR A 148 -5.39 26.09 20.43
C THR A 148 -4.19 25.28 20.88
N ARG A 149 -3.01 25.56 20.32
CA ARG A 149 -1.75 25.09 20.89
C ARG A 149 -1.35 26.03 22.03
N VAL A 150 -0.78 25.47 23.10
CA VAL A 150 -0.45 26.23 24.31
C VAL A 150 0.76 27.15 24.08
N ASP A 151 1.70 26.77 23.22
CA ASP A 151 2.90 27.54 22.85
C ASP A 151 2.67 28.58 21.73
N ASP A 152 1.50 28.60 21.08
CA ASP A 152 1.20 29.51 19.97
C ASP A 152 0.97 30.95 20.46
N PRO A 153 1.71 31.97 19.96
CA PRO A 153 1.51 33.36 20.39
C PRO A 153 0.10 33.92 20.18
N MET A 154 -0.67 33.41 19.20
CA MET A 154 -2.04 33.87 18.94
C MET A 154 -3.03 33.50 20.04
N ASN A 155 -2.68 32.57 20.93
CA ASN A 155 -3.58 32.13 22.00
C ASN A 155 -3.98 33.26 22.98
N VAL A 156 -3.27 34.41 22.97
CA VAL A 156 -3.66 35.62 23.71
C VAL A 156 -5.04 36.13 23.28
N LEU A 157 -5.45 35.87 22.03
CA LEU A 157 -6.73 36.31 21.47
C LEU A 157 -7.88 35.32 21.71
N VAL A 158 -7.62 34.18 22.38
CA VAL A 158 -8.64 33.18 22.71
C VAL A 158 -9.88 33.81 23.38
N PRO A 159 -9.78 34.68 24.41
CA PRO A 159 -10.96 35.25 25.02
C PRO A 159 -11.73 36.18 24.07
N GLU A 160 -11.07 37.07 23.33
CA GLU A 160 -11.72 37.97 22.37
C GLU A 160 -12.45 37.20 21.26
N ILE A 161 -11.80 36.23 20.62
CA ILE A 161 -12.36 35.48 19.50
C ILE A 161 -13.51 34.59 19.98
N SER A 162 -13.34 33.91 21.12
CA SER A 162 -14.36 33.01 21.67
C SER A 162 -15.62 33.76 22.10
N LEU A 163 -15.48 34.91 22.77
CA LEU A 163 -16.60 35.76 23.15
C LEU A 163 -17.31 36.37 21.95
N LEU A 164 -16.56 36.79 20.92
CA LEU A 164 -17.17 37.27 19.69
C LEU A 164 -18.00 36.17 19.01
N ALA A 165 -17.44 34.95 18.87
CA ALA A 165 -18.12 33.80 18.31
C ALA A 165 -19.40 33.46 19.11
N GLN A 166 -19.30 33.39 20.44
CA GLN A 166 -20.44 33.15 21.31
C GLN A 166 -21.53 34.22 21.13
N SER A 167 -21.16 35.51 21.07
CA SER A 167 -22.11 36.62 20.92
C SER A 167 -22.88 36.57 19.60
N ILE A 168 -22.21 36.19 18.50
CA ILE A 168 -22.83 36.06 17.17
C ILE A 168 -23.74 34.84 17.13
N PHE A 169 -23.29 33.70 17.65
CA PHE A 169 -24.08 32.47 17.64
C PHE A 169 -25.30 32.54 18.55
N LEU A 170 -25.24 33.25 19.69
CA LEU A 170 -26.40 33.50 20.54
C LEU A 170 -27.51 34.32 19.86
N GLN A 171 -27.26 34.93 18.70
CA GLN A 171 -28.30 35.59 17.91
C GLN A 171 -29.22 34.58 17.20
N LEU A 172 -28.70 33.40 16.85
CA LEU A 172 -29.46 32.32 16.20
C LEU A 172 -29.86 31.19 17.15
N PHE A 173 -29.06 30.90 18.17
CA PHE A 173 -29.25 29.74 19.06
C PHE A 173 -29.67 30.16 20.47
N LYS A 174 -30.47 29.33 21.16
CA LYS A 174 -30.91 29.61 22.54
C LYS A 174 -29.79 29.46 23.56
N SER A 175 -28.82 28.57 23.30
CA SER A 175 -27.65 28.38 24.16
C SER A 175 -26.44 27.91 23.37
N VAL A 176 -25.27 28.44 23.71
CA VAL A 176 -23.97 28.01 23.14
C VAL A 176 -23.15 27.37 24.26
N GLN A 177 -22.82 26.09 24.11
CA GLN A 177 -21.91 25.38 25.01
C GLN A 177 -20.49 25.50 24.45
N MET A 178 -19.57 25.99 25.26
CA MET A 178 -18.23 26.34 24.81
C MET A 178 -17.17 25.58 25.59
N ASP A 179 -16.43 24.72 24.92
CA ASP A 179 -15.33 23.94 25.50
C ASP A 179 -13.99 24.38 24.89
N LEU A 180 -12.92 24.37 25.70
CA LEU A 180 -11.57 24.65 25.23
C LEU A 180 -10.71 23.38 25.24
N TYR A 181 -9.93 23.18 24.18
CA TYR A 181 -8.92 22.13 24.06
C TYR A 181 -7.54 22.77 23.87
N GLY A 182 -6.74 22.73 24.94
CA GLY A 182 -5.35 23.17 24.95
C GLY A 182 -4.41 22.01 24.64
N LEU A 183 -3.68 22.13 23.53
CA LEU A 183 -2.76 21.10 23.04
C LEU A 183 -1.32 21.43 23.42
N ILE A 184 -0.65 20.51 24.11
CA ILE A 184 0.75 20.61 24.51
C ILE A 184 1.57 19.65 23.63
N ASN A 185 2.62 20.18 22.99
CA ASN A 185 3.57 19.37 22.23
C ASN A 185 4.96 19.45 22.89
N GLU A 186 5.39 18.36 23.52
CA GLU A 186 6.69 18.26 24.18
C GLU A 186 7.79 17.68 23.27
N ARG A 187 7.45 17.13 22.10
CA ARG A 187 8.40 16.42 21.20
C ARG A 187 9.22 17.34 20.29
N GLU A 188 8.73 18.51 19.89
CA GLU A 188 9.38 19.36 18.86
C GLU A 188 10.47 20.32 19.39
N GLN A 189 10.81 20.28 20.67
CA GLN A 189 11.54 21.37 21.30
C GLN A 189 13.05 21.10 21.46
N SER A 190 13.82 21.10 20.35
CA SER A 190 15.29 20.97 20.39
C SER A 190 16.07 22.29 20.35
N GLU A 191 15.48 23.42 19.91
CA GLU A 191 16.19 24.72 19.87
C GLU A 191 15.45 25.89 20.56
N THR A 192 14.13 25.82 20.74
CA THR A 192 13.30 26.92 21.31
C THR A 192 12.56 26.54 22.61
N PHE A 193 12.95 25.42 23.24
CA PHE A 193 12.29 24.83 24.42
C PHE A 193 11.95 25.85 25.52
N GLY A 194 12.91 26.72 25.85
CA GLY A 194 12.75 27.69 26.93
C GLY A 194 11.66 28.73 26.65
N TYR A 195 11.62 29.30 25.43
CA TYR A 195 10.63 30.33 25.10
C TYR A 195 9.24 29.75 24.85
N ALA A 196 9.14 28.62 24.13
CA ALA A 196 7.86 27.95 23.88
C ALA A 196 7.21 27.47 25.20
N GLY A 197 8.01 26.90 26.11
CA GLY A 197 7.55 26.53 27.45
C GLY A 197 7.11 27.74 28.30
N ALA A 198 7.84 28.86 28.22
CA ALA A 198 7.48 30.10 28.91
C ALA A 198 6.19 30.74 28.35
N ALA A 199 6.06 30.84 27.02
CA ALA A 199 4.85 31.31 26.36
C ALA A 199 3.65 30.42 26.71
N GLY A 200 3.87 29.11 26.78
CA GLY A 200 2.85 28.16 27.17
C GLY A 200 2.34 28.34 28.59
N ILE A 201 3.24 28.59 29.55
CA ILE A 201 2.85 28.93 30.92
C ILE A 201 2.13 30.26 30.99
N GLY A 202 2.56 31.25 30.20
CA GLY A 202 1.85 32.52 30.07
C GLY A 202 0.38 32.30 29.72
N PHE A 203 0.10 31.45 28.74
CA PHE A 203 -1.27 31.10 28.37
C PHE A 203 -2.01 30.30 29.44
N LEU A 204 -1.39 29.27 30.02
CA LEU A 204 -2.02 28.47 31.09
C LEU A 204 -2.41 29.34 32.30
N ARG A 205 -1.58 30.33 32.65
CA ARG A 205 -1.86 31.29 33.72
C ARG A 205 -3.05 32.21 33.38
N GLU A 206 -3.14 32.67 32.14
CA GLU A 206 -4.30 33.43 31.65
C GLU A 206 -5.57 32.57 31.69
N LEU A 207 -5.46 31.30 31.29
CA LEU A 207 -6.54 30.32 31.27
C LEU A 207 -7.10 30.02 32.67
N GLU A 208 -6.26 29.91 33.69
CA GLU A 208 -6.71 29.82 35.08
C GLU A 208 -7.54 31.06 35.47
N GLY A 209 -7.12 32.25 35.03
CA GLY A 209 -7.87 33.49 35.22
C GLY A 209 -9.25 33.46 34.55
N MET A 210 -9.32 32.95 33.31
CA MET A 210 -10.56 32.82 32.53
C MET A 210 -11.55 31.80 33.13
N GLN A 211 -11.06 30.86 33.94
CA GLN A 211 -11.88 29.81 34.57
C GLN A 211 -12.38 30.18 35.99
N ARG A 212 -12.03 31.36 36.51
CA ARG A 212 -12.53 31.80 37.81
C ARG A 212 -14.02 32.17 37.76
N LEU A 213 -14.72 31.95 38.87
CA LEU A 213 -16.15 32.29 39.00
C LEU A 213 -16.44 33.79 38.89
N ASP A 214 -15.46 34.64 39.22
CA ASP A 214 -15.54 36.11 39.18
C ASP A 214 -15.06 36.72 37.86
N TYR A 215 -14.69 35.90 36.87
CA TYR A 215 -14.20 36.39 35.58
C TYR A 215 -15.28 37.19 34.84
N SER A 216 -14.94 38.42 34.44
CA SER A 216 -15.79 39.27 33.61
C SER A 216 -14.93 39.94 32.55
N TYR A 217 -15.53 40.15 31.38
CA TYR A 217 -14.83 40.72 30.24
C TYR A 217 -15.77 41.64 29.47
N SER A 218 -15.28 42.81 29.06
CA SER A 218 -16.07 43.76 28.29
C SER A 218 -15.18 44.45 27.26
N ALA A 219 -15.44 44.23 25.98
CA ALA A 219 -14.72 44.90 24.89
C ALA A 219 -15.61 45.12 23.67
N ASN A 220 -15.26 46.12 22.85
CA ASN A 220 -15.96 46.46 21.61
C ASN A 220 -15.58 45.48 20.47
N LEU A 221 -16.11 44.26 20.52
CA LEU A 221 -15.74 43.18 19.60
C LEU A 221 -16.69 43.03 18.40
N GLN A 222 -17.98 43.30 18.60
CA GLN A 222 -18.97 43.07 17.56
C GLN A 222 -19.05 44.27 16.63
N VAL A 223 -18.92 44.05 15.31
CA VAL A 223 -18.98 45.12 14.31
C VAL A 223 -20.17 44.90 13.38
N THR A 224 -21.04 45.91 13.28
CA THR A 224 -22.21 45.89 12.38
C THR A 224 -21.80 46.05 10.91
N SER A 225 -22.70 45.77 9.96
CA SER A 225 -22.48 46.01 8.52
C SER A 225 -22.06 47.45 8.22
N ASP A 226 -22.50 48.38 9.06
CA ASP A 226 -22.30 49.82 8.92
C ASP A 226 -21.01 50.30 9.63
N GLY A 227 -20.21 49.37 10.16
CA GLY A 227 -18.93 49.67 10.82
C GLY A 227 -19.03 50.15 12.27
N LEU A 228 -20.21 50.14 12.88
CA LEU A 228 -20.38 50.49 14.29
C LEU A 228 -19.95 49.33 15.19
N SER A 229 -19.08 49.62 16.16
CA SER A 229 -18.62 48.66 17.16
C SER A 229 -19.56 48.62 18.37
N VAL A 230 -19.99 47.42 18.75
CA VAL A 230 -20.88 47.12 19.87
C VAL A 230 -20.10 46.38 20.94
N PRO A 231 -20.23 46.77 22.22
CA PRO A 231 -19.57 46.08 23.33
C PRO A 231 -20.18 44.68 23.54
N VAL A 232 -19.31 43.68 23.56
CA VAL A 232 -19.63 42.33 24.03
C VAL A 232 -19.27 42.27 25.50
N VAL A 233 -20.27 42.01 26.36
CA VAL A 233 -20.11 41.96 27.82
C VAL A 233 -20.35 40.54 28.31
N HIS A 234 -19.30 39.92 28.85
CA HIS A 234 -19.35 38.66 29.57
C HIS A 234 -19.56 38.94 31.07
N LYS A 235 -20.63 38.38 31.63
CA LYS A 235 -20.97 38.51 33.06
C LYS A 235 -20.04 37.63 33.90
N GLN A 236 -20.06 37.83 35.21
CA GLN A 236 -19.25 37.05 36.17
C GLN A 236 -19.57 35.56 36.10
N SER A 237 -18.74 34.82 35.36
CA SER A 237 -18.75 33.36 35.28
C SER A 237 -17.49 32.86 34.56
N PRO A 238 -17.12 31.57 34.73
CA PRO A 238 -16.08 30.96 33.91
C PRO A 238 -16.39 31.11 32.42
N LEU A 239 -15.35 31.32 31.60
CA LEU A 239 -15.51 31.53 30.17
C LEU A 239 -15.89 30.24 29.43
N PHE A 240 -15.21 29.12 29.73
CA PHE A 240 -15.47 27.82 29.12
C PHE A 240 -16.18 26.88 30.08
N ASP A 241 -17.06 26.03 29.57
CA ASP A 241 -17.78 25.01 30.35
C ASP A 241 -16.83 23.93 30.86
N LEU A 242 -15.95 23.39 30.00
CA LEU A 242 -14.85 22.50 30.36
C LEU A 242 -13.59 22.88 29.59
N VAL A 243 -12.45 22.66 30.24
CA VAL A 243 -11.12 22.90 29.66
C VAL A 243 -10.36 21.59 29.66
N TYR A 244 -10.06 21.11 28.46
CA TYR A 244 -9.29 19.90 28.20
C TYR A 244 -7.83 20.26 27.93
N ILE A 245 -6.91 19.66 28.67
CA ILE A 245 -5.47 19.78 28.44
C ILE A 245 -4.97 18.41 27.98
N LEU A 246 -4.43 18.36 26.76
CA LEU A 246 -3.94 17.14 26.13
C LEU A 246 -2.48 17.34 25.71
N SER A 247 -1.60 16.46 26.20
CA SER A 247 -0.18 16.42 25.88
C SER A 247 0.11 15.24 24.94
N ASP A 248 1.23 15.29 24.22
CA ASP A 248 1.77 14.15 23.47
C ASP A 248 2.48 13.11 24.38
N ARG A 249 2.58 13.40 25.69
CA ARG A 249 3.06 12.48 26.72
C ARG A 249 1.93 11.95 27.58
N ASN A 250 1.95 10.64 27.82
CA ASN A 250 1.00 9.98 28.71
C ASN A 250 1.43 10.12 30.19
N GLU A 251 0.56 9.74 31.13
CA GLU A 251 0.84 9.74 32.58
C GLU A 251 2.18 9.06 32.93
N ARG A 252 2.56 8.01 32.20
CA ARG A 252 3.83 7.26 32.38
C ARG A 252 5.08 8.01 31.89
N GLY A 253 4.92 9.19 31.28
CA GLY A 253 6.00 9.98 30.68
C GLY A 253 6.52 9.42 29.34
N ILE A 254 5.81 8.47 28.73
CA ILE A 254 6.14 7.89 27.42
C ILE A 254 5.52 8.78 26.34
N THR A 255 6.32 9.22 25.37
CA THR A 255 5.85 9.92 24.17
C THR A 255 5.49 8.87 23.12
N THR A 256 4.22 8.85 22.69
CA THR A 256 3.79 7.95 21.60
C THR A 256 4.16 8.54 20.24
N LEU A 257 4.45 7.68 19.25
CA LEU A 257 4.85 8.10 17.90
C LEU A 257 3.81 8.98 17.20
N ASN A 258 2.52 8.84 17.56
CA ASN A 258 1.37 9.55 17.01
C ASN A 258 0.58 10.37 18.06
N GLY A 259 1.17 10.73 19.21
CA GLY A 259 0.42 11.29 20.35
C GLY A 259 -0.45 12.52 20.04
N MET A 260 0.01 13.42 19.16
CA MET A 260 -0.80 14.57 18.74
C MET A 260 -2.00 14.17 17.86
N LEU A 261 -1.83 13.17 16.99
CA LEU A 261 -2.95 12.64 16.19
C LEU A 261 -3.99 11.95 17.10
N ASP A 262 -3.54 11.23 18.11
CA ASP A 262 -4.42 10.61 19.11
C ASP A 262 -5.19 11.69 19.89
N ASN A 263 -4.56 12.82 20.22
CA ASN A 263 -5.23 13.98 20.82
C ASN A 263 -6.34 14.55 19.93
N TYR A 264 -6.10 14.66 18.61
CA TYR A 264 -7.12 15.12 17.67
C TYR A 264 -8.31 14.15 17.58
N GLU A 265 -8.04 12.85 17.57
CA GLU A 265 -9.09 11.82 17.64
C GLU A 265 -9.87 11.90 18.96
N ILE A 266 -9.18 12.05 20.11
CA ILE A 266 -9.79 12.22 21.44
C ILE A 266 -10.82 13.35 21.43
N ILE A 267 -10.47 14.52 20.88
CA ILE A 267 -11.38 15.68 20.79
C ILE A 267 -12.67 15.29 20.05
N CYS A 268 -12.54 14.59 18.92
CA CYS A 268 -13.70 14.14 18.14
C CYS A 268 -14.59 13.18 18.95
N HIS A 269 -14.01 12.24 19.71
CA HIS A 269 -14.80 11.31 20.54
C HIS A 269 -15.50 11.99 21.71
N ILE A 270 -14.85 12.96 22.35
CA ILE A 270 -15.45 13.73 23.45
C ILE A 270 -16.66 14.50 22.94
N LEU A 271 -16.54 15.14 21.78
CA LEU A 271 -17.65 15.87 21.17
C LEU A 271 -18.78 14.94 20.75
N LEU A 272 -18.45 13.78 20.19
CA LEU A 272 -19.45 12.76 19.87
C LEU A 272 -20.19 12.31 21.13
N LEU A 273 -19.47 12.03 22.23
CA LEU A 273 -20.05 11.64 23.52
C LEU A 273 -20.99 12.71 24.08
N LYS A 274 -20.62 14.00 23.96
CA LYS A 274 -21.44 15.14 24.40
C LYS A 274 -22.67 15.38 23.53
N ASN A 275 -22.56 15.16 22.23
CA ASN A 275 -23.52 15.61 21.22
C ASN A 275 -24.18 14.45 20.45
N ARG A 276 -24.25 13.25 21.03
CA ARG A 276 -24.84 12.07 20.36
C ARG A 276 -26.37 12.14 20.31
N ARG A 277 -26.94 11.81 19.15
CA ARG A 277 -28.39 11.55 19.02
C ARG A 277 -28.75 10.23 19.70
N ARG A 278 -29.51 10.29 20.79
CA ARG A 278 -30.03 9.10 21.50
C ARG A 278 -31.18 8.49 20.68
N LYS A 279 -30.90 7.49 19.84
CA LYS A 279 -31.91 6.80 19.02
C LYS A 279 -32.78 5.83 19.85
N ASP A 280 -32.23 5.20 20.90
CA ASP A 280 -32.94 4.21 21.73
C ASP A 280 -32.96 4.58 23.23
N ALA A 281 -33.92 5.40 23.64
CA ALA A 281 -34.09 5.82 25.05
C ALA A 281 -34.44 4.67 26.02
N GLN A 282 -34.84 3.50 25.51
CA GLN A 282 -35.26 2.34 26.32
C GLN A 282 -34.15 1.30 26.57
N ARG A 283 -33.02 1.34 25.84
CA ARG A 283 -31.89 0.39 26.02
C ARG A 283 -30.74 0.98 26.84
N GLU A 284 -30.64 2.30 26.97
CA GLU A 284 -29.58 2.99 27.73
C GLU A 284 -29.96 3.28 29.20
N SER A 285 -31.16 2.92 29.67
CA SER A 285 -31.62 3.29 31.02
C SER A 285 -30.90 2.58 32.18
N ASN A 286 -30.13 1.52 31.90
CA ASN A 286 -29.38 0.76 32.90
C ASN A 286 -27.86 0.98 32.88
N ASP A 287 -27.28 1.53 31.82
CA ASP A 287 -25.83 1.72 31.68
C ASP A 287 -25.49 3.21 31.72
N GLY A 288 -24.42 3.59 32.43
CA GLY A 288 -24.07 4.97 32.76
C GLY A 288 -23.89 5.91 31.57
N SER A 289 -24.99 6.42 31.02
CA SER A 289 -25.01 7.43 29.96
C SER A 289 -24.20 8.66 30.38
N TYR A 290 -23.44 9.23 29.44
CA TYR A 290 -22.67 10.44 29.70
C TYR A 290 -23.63 11.60 30.01
N ASN A 291 -23.34 12.31 31.10
CA ASN A 291 -24.05 13.52 31.48
C ASN A 291 -23.04 14.61 31.82
N ASN A 292 -22.94 15.61 30.95
CA ASN A 292 -21.99 16.71 31.06
C ASN A 292 -22.16 17.50 32.39
N SER A 293 -23.40 17.71 32.85
CA SER A 293 -23.63 18.45 34.10
C SER A 293 -23.18 17.67 35.33
N SER A 294 -23.38 16.35 35.33
CA SER A 294 -22.91 15.48 36.41
C SER A 294 -21.39 15.45 36.44
N PHE A 295 -20.75 15.27 35.27
CA PHE A 295 -19.30 15.29 35.14
C PHE A 295 -18.72 16.62 35.64
N ARG A 296 -19.25 17.76 35.17
CA ARG A 296 -18.82 19.09 35.61
C ARG A 296 -18.92 19.29 37.13
N ASN A 297 -20.03 18.86 37.74
CA ASN A 297 -20.23 18.99 39.18
C ASN A 297 -19.24 18.13 39.97
N SER A 298 -18.87 16.96 39.45
CA SER A 298 -17.88 16.07 40.07
C SER A 298 -16.44 16.59 39.99
N LEU A 299 -16.16 17.55 39.10
CA LEU A 299 -14.83 18.15 38.93
C LEU A 299 -14.58 19.37 39.83
N MET A 300 -15.59 19.83 40.57
CA MET A 300 -15.44 20.98 41.46
C MET A 300 -14.77 20.54 42.76
N SER A 301 -13.62 21.13 43.09
CA SER A 301 -12.94 20.90 44.37
C SER A 301 -13.75 21.51 45.52
N GLU A 302 -13.49 21.06 46.76
CA GLU A 302 -14.05 21.65 48.00
C GLU A 302 -13.76 23.17 48.10
N SER A 303 -12.71 23.64 47.43
CA SER A 303 -12.34 25.05 47.30
C SER A 303 -13.22 25.87 46.36
N GLY A 304 -14.17 25.24 45.65
CA GLY A 304 -15.00 25.87 44.62
C GLY A 304 -14.27 26.14 43.30
N ARG A 305 -13.01 25.70 43.16
CA ARG A 305 -12.25 25.77 41.91
C ARG A 305 -12.68 24.67 40.96
N GLN A 306 -12.80 25.03 39.68
CA GLN A 306 -13.10 24.08 38.62
C GLN A 306 -11.79 23.43 38.15
N GLY A 307 -11.68 22.11 38.27
CA GLY A 307 -10.52 21.36 37.80
C GLY A 307 -10.47 21.22 36.27
N PHE A 308 -9.27 21.01 35.74
CA PHE A 308 -9.03 20.70 34.33
C PHE A 308 -9.34 19.23 34.03
N VAL A 309 -9.50 18.92 32.75
CA VAL A 309 -9.81 17.58 32.25
C VAL A 309 -8.73 17.14 31.27
N SER A 310 -8.45 15.86 31.23
CA SER A 310 -7.63 15.22 30.22
C SER A 310 -8.26 13.88 29.84
N ALA A 311 -7.76 13.27 28.78
CA ALA A 311 -8.31 12.04 28.26
C ALA A 311 -7.23 11.13 27.66
N GLY A 312 -7.53 9.83 27.64
CA GLY A 312 -6.74 8.81 26.97
C GLY A 312 -7.64 8.00 26.05
N LEU A 313 -7.13 7.64 24.86
CA LEU A 313 -7.86 6.84 23.89
C LEU A 313 -7.02 5.61 23.53
N ALA A 314 -7.61 4.44 23.70
CA ALA A 314 -7.09 3.21 23.10
C ALA A 314 -8.05 2.70 22.04
N LYS A 315 -7.47 2.12 20.99
CA LYS A 315 -8.22 1.44 19.93
C LYS A 315 -7.62 0.06 19.70
N VAL A 316 -8.47 -0.94 19.67
CA VAL A 316 -8.12 -2.27 19.15
C VAL A 316 -8.96 -2.45 17.90
N LYS A 317 -8.29 -2.40 16.75
CA LYS A 317 -8.93 -2.52 15.44
C LYS A 317 -8.39 -3.71 14.68
N ARG A 318 -9.24 -4.29 13.85
CA ARG A 318 -8.83 -5.25 12.82
C ARG A 318 -7.75 -4.58 11.94
N PRO A 319 -6.58 -5.20 11.73
CA PRO A 319 -5.50 -4.64 10.94
C PRO A 319 -5.76 -4.79 9.43
N SER A 320 -6.90 -4.27 8.94
CA SER A 320 -7.39 -4.45 7.55
C SER A 320 -6.39 -4.06 6.48
N TYR A 321 -5.57 -3.04 6.74
CA TYR A 321 -4.48 -2.63 5.86
C TYR A 321 -3.43 -3.75 5.68
N SER A 322 -2.93 -4.33 6.78
CA SER A 322 -1.96 -5.43 6.75
C SER A 322 -2.57 -6.69 6.13
N ILE A 323 -3.84 -6.97 6.43
CA ILE A 323 -4.58 -8.12 5.89
C ILE A 323 -4.65 -8.05 4.37
N ALA A 324 -5.04 -6.89 3.80
CA ALA A 324 -5.17 -6.72 2.36
C ALA A 324 -3.87 -7.01 1.60
N LEU A 325 -2.74 -6.56 2.14
CA LEU A 325 -1.42 -6.81 1.54
C LEU A 325 -0.98 -8.26 1.68
N THR A 326 -1.23 -8.89 2.83
CA THR A 326 -0.91 -10.30 3.06
C THR A 326 -1.73 -11.23 2.15
N VAL A 327 -3.04 -10.99 2.02
CA VAL A 327 -3.90 -11.76 1.11
C VAL A 327 -3.46 -11.59 -0.34
N LEU A 328 -3.12 -10.36 -0.75
CA LEU A 328 -2.61 -10.10 -2.11
C LEU A 328 -1.31 -10.86 -2.38
N TYR A 329 -0.38 -10.90 -1.41
CA TYR A 329 0.86 -11.66 -1.52
C TYR A 329 0.59 -13.18 -1.64
N HIS A 330 -0.22 -13.76 -0.76
CA HIS A 330 -0.50 -15.21 -0.82
C HIS A 330 -1.28 -15.60 -2.06
N PHE A 331 -2.19 -14.73 -2.54
CA PHE A 331 -2.86 -14.94 -3.82
C PHE A 331 -1.85 -15.01 -4.97
N PHE A 332 -0.90 -14.07 -5.01
CA PHE A 332 0.16 -14.06 -6.00
C PHE A 332 1.05 -15.32 -5.92
N GLU A 333 1.47 -15.70 -4.72
CA GLU A 333 2.30 -16.89 -4.48
C GLU A 333 1.59 -18.17 -4.92
N GLN A 334 0.32 -18.31 -4.59
CA GLN A 334 -0.50 -19.47 -4.96
C GLN A 334 -0.82 -19.53 -6.46
N LEU A 335 -0.93 -18.38 -7.14
CA LEU A 335 -1.00 -18.32 -8.60
C LEU A 335 0.33 -18.71 -9.24
N ALA A 336 1.45 -18.21 -8.71
CA ALA A 336 2.79 -18.55 -9.21
C ALA A 336 3.06 -20.05 -9.06
N ALA A 337 2.70 -20.66 -7.92
CA ALA A 337 2.82 -22.10 -7.71
C ALA A 337 2.02 -22.92 -8.74
N ARG A 338 0.80 -22.48 -9.09
CA ARG A 338 -0.03 -23.11 -10.14
C ARG A 338 0.58 -22.96 -11.53
N LEU A 339 1.23 -21.83 -11.81
CA LEU A 339 1.95 -21.61 -13.06
C LEU A 339 3.24 -22.43 -13.17
N GLN A 340 3.86 -22.75 -12.03
CA GLN A 340 5.06 -23.59 -11.95
C GLN A 340 4.75 -25.10 -11.96
N ALA A 341 3.49 -25.51 -11.79
CA ALA A 341 3.12 -26.93 -11.81
C ALA A 341 3.55 -27.57 -13.15
N VAL A 342 4.48 -28.52 -13.09
CA VAL A 342 5.12 -29.12 -14.27
C VAL A 342 4.28 -30.30 -14.77
N PRO A 343 3.80 -30.30 -16.04
CA PRO A 343 3.44 -31.54 -16.70
C PRO A 343 4.72 -32.32 -17.03
N GLU A 344 4.86 -33.54 -16.51
CA GLU A 344 5.98 -34.43 -16.82
C GLU A 344 5.94 -34.86 -18.30
N LEU A 345 6.64 -34.12 -19.16
CA LEU A 345 6.87 -34.50 -20.54
C LEU A 345 8.22 -35.17 -20.70
N ALA A 346 8.27 -36.23 -21.51
CA ALA A 346 9.53 -36.88 -21.86
C ALA A 346 10.40 -35.96 -22.74
N GLY A 347 11.73 -36.13 -22.70
CA GLY A 347 12.66 -35.29 -23.47
C GLY A 347 12.38 -35.24 -24.99
N LYS A 348 11.81 -36.32 -25.56
CA LYS A 348 11.37 -36.35 -26.97
C LYS A 348 10.15 -35.46 -27.23
N GLU A 349 9.20 -35.42 -26.31
CA GLU A 349 8.00 -34.59 -26.41
C GLU A 349 8.37 -33.11 -26.23
N LYS A 350 9.35 -32.81 -25.37
CA LYS A 350 9.93 -31.46 -25.26
C LYS A 350 10.54 -31.01 -26.59
N LEU A 351 11.33 -31.86 -27.27
CA LEU A 351 11.89 -31.55 -28.59
C LEU A 351 10.81 -31.34 -29.65
N ALA A 352 9.78 -32.21 -29.66
CA ALA A 352 8.64 -32.07 -30.57
C ALA A 352 7.84 -30.78 -30.32
N TYR A 353 7.73 -30.33 -29.06
CA TYR A 353 7.07 -29.07 -28.70
C TYR A 353 7.75 -27.84 -29.33
N PHE A 354 9.07 -27.87 -29.52
CA PHE A 354 9.80 -26.82 -30.25
C PHE A 354 9.91 -27.10 -31.76
N GLY A 355 9.43 -28.26 -32.23
CA GLY A 355 9.60 -28.72 -33.62
C GLY A 355 11.06 -28.99 -33.97
N LEU A 356 11.84 -29.48 -33.00
CA LEU A 356 13.26 -29.81 -33.10
C LEU A 356 13.53 -31.31 -32.93
N ASP A 357 12.49 -32.12 -33.10
CA ASP A 357 12.63 -33.56 -33.24
C ASP A 357 13.37 -33.91 -34.53
N ALA A 358 14.02 -35.08 -34.55
CA ALA A 358 14.84 -35.51 -35.67
C ALA A 358 14.05 -35.62 -36.98
N GLU A 359 12.79 -36.06 -36.93
CA GLU A 359 11.96 -36.26 -38.12
C GLU A 359 11.60 -34.93 -38.79
N THR A 360 11.16 -33.94 -38.00
CA THR A 360 10.87 -32.59 -38.50
C THR A 360 12.11 -31.90 -39.07
N MET A 361 13.26 -32.05 -38.41
CA MET A 361 14.52 -31.45 -38.88
C MET A 361 15.04 -32.10 -40.15
N GLU A 362 14.93 -33.42 -40.28
CA GLU A 362 15.31 -34.15 -41.48
C GLU A 362 14.41 -33.78 -42.67
N ALA A 363 13.09 -33.67 -42.44
CA ALA A 363 12.13 -33.23 -43.44
C ALA A 363 12.42 -31.80 -43.92
N ARG A 364 12.81 -30.89 -43.02
CA ARG A 364 13.23 -29.52 -43.38
C ARG A 364 14.52 -29.52 -44.20
N ALA A 365 15.53 -30.28 -43.79
CA ALA A 365 16.78 -30.37 -44.55
C ALA A 365 16.54 -30.90 -45.97
N ALA A 366 15.64 -31.88 -46.14
CA ALA A 366 15.27 -32.43 -47.44
C ALA A 366 14.50 -31.44 -48.34
N GLN A 367 13.77 -30.47 -47.79
CA GLN A 367 13.12 -29.42 -48.58
C GLN A 367 14.09 -28.35 -49.07
N ILE A 368 15.16 -28.08 -48.30
CA ILE A 368 16.16 -27.07 -48.64
C ILE A 368 17.12 -27.60 -49.71
N VAL A 369 17.66 -28.80 -49.52
CA VAL A 369 18.62 -29.41 -50.45
C VAL A 369 17.89 -29.95 -51.70
N PRO A 370 18.37 -29.64 -52.93
CA PRO A 370 17.81 -30.23 -54.15
C PRO A 370 17.89 -31.77 -54.13
N SER A 371 16.94 -32.48 -54.77
CA SER A 371 16.89 -33.94 -54.74
C SER A 371 18.10 -34.60 -55.43
N ASP A 372 18.45 -35.82 -54.96
CA ASP A 372 19.51 -36.67 -55.54
C ASP A 372 19.27 -36.96 -57.03
N ASP A 373 18.00 -36.96 -57.47
CA ASP A 373 17.60 -37.18 -58.86
C ASP A 373 18.26 -36.19 -59.84
N HIS A 374 18.54 -34.96 -59.40
CA HIS A 374 19.23 -33.96 -60.20
C HIS A 374 20.71 -34.29 -60.46
N LEU A 375 21.31 -35.25 -59.74
CA LEU A 375 22.65 -35.75 -60.08
C LEU A 375 22.66 -36.50 -61.42
N ALA A 376 21.51 -37.04 -61.85
CA ALA A 376 21.39 -37.65 -63.17
C ALA A 376 21.64 -36.64 -64.30
N ASP A 377 21.33 -35.34 -64.07
CA ASP A 377 21.54 -34.26 -65.03
C ASP A 377 23.04 -33.99 -65.28
N MET A 378 23.91 -34.36 -64.33
CA MET A 378 25.38 -34.28 -64.50
C MET A 378 25.91 -35.22 -65.58
N SER A 379 25.17 -36.28 -65.93
CA SER A 379 25.54 -37.20 -67.02
C SER A 379 25.48 -36.56 -68.42
N GLY A 380 24.89 -35.36 -68.52
CA GLY A 380 24.84 -34.54 -69.75
C GLY A 380 26.02 -33.59 -69.94
N LEU A 381 26.99 -33.54 -69.02
CA LEU A 381 28.16 -32.67 -69.12
C LEU A 381 29.10 -33.12 -70.26
N LEU A 382 29.68 -32.15 -70.97
CA LEU A 382 30.59 -32.41 -72.08
C LEU A 382 31.91 -33.00 -71.57
N THR A 383 32.23 -34.22 -71.99
CA THR A 383 33.50 -34.88 -71.69
C THR A 383 34.60 -34.46 -72.68
N SER A 384 35.80 -34.19 -72.19
CA SER A 384 37.00 -34.13 -73.03
C SER A 384 37.28 -35.51 -73.67
N GLY A 385 37.89 -35.54 -74.86
CA GLY A 385 38.07 -36.76 -75.67
C GLY A 385 39.08 -37.79 -75.16
N VAL A 386 39.26 -37.92 -73.84
CA VAL A 386 40.24 -38.78 -73.18
C VAL A 386 39.82 -40.25 -73.24
N ARG A 387 40.78 -41.15 -73.49
CA ARG A 387 40.51 -42.60 -73.55
C ARG A 387 40.56 -43.23 -72.17
N TYR A 388 39.75 -44.27 -71.96
CA TYR A 388 39.67 -45.01 -70.69
C TYR A 388 41.04 -45.57 -70.23
N GLU A 389 41.89 -46.00 -71.16
CA GLU A 389 43.24 -46.50 -70.85
C GLU A 389 44.16 -45.47 -70.18
N GLN A 390 43.96 -44.17 -70.45
CA GLN A 390 44.73 -43.08 -69.85
C GLN A 390 44.23 -42.76 -68.43
N LEU A 391 42.92 -42.86 -68.22
CA LEU A 391 42.27 -42.60 -66.92
C LEU A 391 42.54 -43.72 -65.92
N ARG A 392 42.79 -44.94 -66.41
CA ARG A 392 42.95 -46.14 -65.60
C ARG A 392 44.00 -45.97 -64.48
N ARG A 393 45.14 -45.32 -64.74
CA ARG A 393 46.23 -45.15 -63.75
C ARG A 393 46.12 -43.91 -62.86
N MET A 394 45.15 -43.04 -63.12
CA MET A 394 44.97 -41.77 -62.40
C MET A 394 44.14 -41.98 -61.13
N SER A 395 44.27 -41.06 -60.17
CA SER A 395 43.31 -40.94 -59.06
C SER A 395 41.95 -40.44 -59.57
N LEU A 396 40.88 -40.64 -58.79
CA LEU A 396 39.55 -40.16 -59.17
C LEU A 396 39.50 -38.63 -59.29
N ARG A 397 40.28 -37.89 -58.48
CA ARG A 397 40.44 -36.44 -58.58
C ARG A 397 41.17 -36.00 -59.85
N GLU A 398 42.22 -36.70 -60.25
CA GLU A 398 42.94 -36.45 -61.50
C GLU A 398 42.06 -36.80 -62.72
N ALA A 399 41.27 -37.88 -62.63
CA ALA A 399 40.34 -38.29 -63.66
C ALA A 399 39.20 -37.28 -63.87
N GLU A 400 38.67 -36.69 -62.79
CA GLU A 400 37.69 -35.59 -62.84
C GLU A 400 38.25 -34.38 -63.60
N THR A 401 39.46 -33.95 -63.23
CA THR A 401 40.14 -32.81 -63.84
C THR A 401 40.44 -33.06 -65.33
N ALA A 402 40.88 -34.28 -65.67
CA ALA A 402 41.17 -34.66 -67.06
C ALA A 402 39.91 -34.74 -67.93
N LEU A 403 38.79 -35.23 -67.40
CA LEU A 403 37.54 -35.42 -68.14
C LEU A 403 36.68 -34.16 -68.28
N PHE A 404 36.61 -33.35 -67.23
CA PHE A 404 35.63 -32.27 -67.14
C PHE A 404 36.24 -30.91 -66.74
N GLY A 405 37.53 -30.85 -66.38
CA GLY A 405 38.14 -29.65 -65.83
C GLY A 405 37.43 -29.20 -64.55
N GLU A 406 37.03 -27.93 -64.48
CA GLU A 406 36.24 -27.37 -63.37
C GLU A 406 34.71 -27.52 -63.57
N GLY A 407 34.25 -28.12 -64.67
CA GLY A 407 32.84 -28.12 -65.07
C GLY A 407 31.91 -28.84 -64.11
N CYS A 408 32.32 -30.00 -63.58
CA CYS A 408 31.49 -30.78 -62.65
C CYS A 408 31.38 -30.11 -61.27
N GLU A 409 32.46 -29.51 -60.76
CA GLU A 409 32.47 -28.77 -59.50
C GLU A 409 31.67 -27.47 -59.62
N ALA A 410 31.82 -26.72 -60.72
CA ALA A 410 31.04 -25.51 -60.98
C ALA A 410 29.53 -25.79 -61.13
N PHE A 411 29.16 -26.91 -61.77
CA PHE A 411 27.77 -27.34 -61.87
C PHE A 411 27.20 -27.66 -60.49
N PHE A 412 27.90 -28.48 -59.70
CA PHE A 412 27.45 -28.86 -58.35
C PHE A 412 27.33 -27.63 -57.45
N ARG A 413 28.29 -26.71 -57.52
CA ARG A 413 28.25 -25.46 -56.76
C ARG A 413 27.01 -24.63 -57.11
N LYS A 414 26.79 -24.37 -58.41
CA LYS A 414 25.69 -23.51 -58.85
C LYS A 414 24.30 -24.11 -58.59
N HIS A 415 24.14 -25.41 -58.81
CA HIS A 415 22.84 -26.07 -58.77
C HIS A 415 22.48 -26.66 -57.41
N PHE A 416 23.47 -27.04 -56.59
CA PHE A 416 23.24 -27.64 -55.29
C PHE A 416 23.68 -26.72 -54.15
N THR A 417 24.95 -26.30 -54.08
CA THR A 417 25.44 -25.55 -52.90
C THR A 417 24.85 -24.15 -52.84
N ASP A 418 24.84 -23.41 -53.95
CA ASP A 418 24.32 -22.05 -54.01
C ASP A 418 22.78 -22.05 -53.86
N ALA A 419 22.10 -23.03 -54.47
CA ALA A 419 20.65 -23.18 -54.35
C ALA A 419 20.23 -23.51 -52.90
N ALA A 420 20.94 -24.43 -52.23
CA ALA A 420 20.73 -24.73 -50.82
C ALA A 420 21.06 -23.51 -49.94
N GLY A 421 22.14 -22.79 -50.25
CA GLY A 421 22.54 -21.57 -49.53
C GLY A 421 21.51 -20.45 -49.60
N ILE A 422 20.92 -20.21 -50.78
CA ILE A 422 19.84 -19.21 -50.97
C ILE A 422 18.60 -19.61 -50.18
N ARG A 423 18.13 -20.86 -50.33
CA ARG A 423 16.95 -21.36 -49.60
C ARG A 423 17.16 -21.35 -48.09
N LEU A 424 18.35 -21.70 -47.62
CA LEU A 424 18.72 -21.58 -46.23
C LEU A 424 18.71 -20.10 -45.80
N GLY A 425 19.22 -19.18 -46.61
CA GLY A 425 19.20 -17.73 -46.36
C GLY A 425 17.79 -17.13 -46.24
N GLU A 426 16.83 -17.63 -47.02
CA GLU A 426 15.42 -17.19 -46.97
C GLU A 426 14.67 -17.69 -45.73
N LEU A 427 15.17 -18.75 -45.08
CA LEU A 427 14.54 -19.34 -43.90
C LEU A 427 14.70 -18.44 -42.68
N LYS A 428 13.57 -17.91 -42.22
CA LYS A 428 13.45 -17.13 -40.97
C LYS A 428 13.12 -18.05 -39.80
N ALA A 429 14.16 -18.62 -39.18
CA ALA A 429 14.03 -19.55 -38.06
C ALA A 429 13.20 -18.97 -36.89
N ALA A 430 13.35 -17.68 -36.59
CA ALA A 430 12.61 -16.99 -35.53
C ALA A 430 11.08 -17.01 -35.75
N ASP A 431 10.63 -16.68 -36.96
CA ASP A 431 9.20 -16.62 -37.30
C ASP A 431 8.57 -18.02 -37.29
N GLU A 432 9.33 -19.02 -37.73
CA GLU A 432 8.88 -20.42 -37.73
C GLU A 432 8.76 -20.98 -36.31
N LEU A 433 9.76 -20.74 -35.47
CA LEU A 433 9.75 -21.16 -34.08
C LEU A 433 8.59 -20.52 -33.29
N ARG A 434 8.33 -19.22 -33.52
CA ARG A 434 7.17 -18.53 -32.94
C ARG A 434 5.85 -19.14 -33.38
N ARG A 435 5.67 -19.43 -34.68
CA ARG A 435 4.45 -20.08 -35.18
C ARG A 435 4.21 -21.45 -34.57
N ILE A 436 5.27 -22.23 -34.36
CA ILE A 436 5.19 -23.55 -33.73
C ILE A 436 4.80 -23.41 -32.27
N LEU A 437 5.42 -22.47 -31.55
CA LEU A 437 5.08 -22.18 -30.15
C LEU A 437 3.64 -21.68 -30.02
N ASP A 438 3.17 -20.78 -30.88
CA ASP A 438 1.80 -20.25 -30.83
C ASP A 438 0.76 -21.33 -31.13
N ARG A 439 1.09 -22.28 -32.01
CA ARG A 439 0.24 -23.45 -32.27
C ARG A 439 0.22 -24.39 -31.07
N ASN A 440 1.39 -24.75 -30.56
CA ASN A 440 1.51 -25.72 -29.47
C ASN A 440 1.01 -25.16 -28.13
N LYS A 441 1.08 -23.84 -27.90
CA LYS A 441 0.43 -23.16 -26.76
C LYS A 441 -1.09 -23.29 -26.78
N LYS A 442 -1.72 -23.29 -27.97
CA LYS A 442 -3.17 -23.50 -28.11
C LYS A 442 -3.55 -24.96 -27.88
N ASP A 443 -2.74 -25.88 -28.40
CA ASP A 443 -2.98 -27.31 -28.30
C ASP A 443 -2.69 -27.85 -26.89
N GLN A 444 -1.75 -27.24 -26.15
CA GLN A 444 -1.35 -27.62 -24.79
C GLN A 444 -1.28 -26.40 -23.84
N PRO A 445 -2.44 -25.87 -23.36
CA PRO A 445 -2.49 -24.68 -22.50
C PRO A 445 -1.88 -24.88 -21.10
N GLN A 446 -1.58 -26.13 -20.75
CA GLN A 446 -0.88 -26.50 -19.51
C GLN A 446 0.61 -26.11 -19.52
N ILE A 447 1.22 -25.88 -20.69
CA ILE A 447 2.60 -25.43 -20.81
C ILE A 447 2.62 -23.90 -20.75
N ARG A 448 3.18 -23.35 -19.69
CA ARG A 448 3.30 -21.90 -19.44
C ARG A 448 4.74 -21.44 -19.64
N PHE A 449 4.96 -20.15 -19.42
CA PHE A 449 6.27 -19.53 -19.63
C PHE A 449 7.36 -20.07 -18.70
N TYR A 450 7.02 -20.49 -17.47
CA TYR A 450 7.96 -21.12 -16.53
C TYR A 450 8.56 -22.42 -17.10
N GLN A 451 7.73 -23.30 -17.67
CA GLN A 451 8.18 -24.56 -18.25
C GLN A 451 9.05 -24.31 -19.49
N VAL A 452 8.71 -23.30 -20.30
CA VAL A 452 9.51 -22.93 -21.48
C VAL A 452 10.88 -22.40 -21.06
N SER A 453 10.98 -21.56 -20.03
CA SER A 453 12.28 -21.10 -19.51
C SER A 453 13.11 -22.25 -18.93
N GLU A 454 12.48 -23.17 -18.20
CA GLU A 454 13.17 -24.32 -17.59
C GLU A 454 13.70 -25.29 -18.65
N TRP A 455 12.90 -25.62 -19.68
CA TRP A 455 13.33 -26.54 -20.74
C TRP A 455 14.38 -25.96 -21.67
N THR A 456 14.53 -24.63 -21.68
CA THR A 456 15.53 -23.93 -22.47
C THR A 456 16.75 -23.50 -21.65
N ASP A 457 16.82 -23.78 -20.35
CA ASP A 457 18.01 -23.51 -19.54
C ASP A 457 19.10 -24.57 -19.84
N GLU A 458 20.34 -24.16 -20.04
CA GLU A 458 21.46 -25.10 -20.26
C GLU A 458 21.84 -25.88 -19.00
N ASN A 459 21.50 -25.37 -17.81
CA ASN A 459 21.90 -25.97 -16.54
C ASN A 459 20.99 -27.13 -16.10
N GLU A 460 19.80 -27.25 -16.69
CA GLU A 460 18.79 -28.24 -16.30
C GLU A 460 18.99 -29.60 -17.02
N PRO A 461 18.88 -30.74 -16.29
CA PRO A 461 18.95 -32.06 -16.88
C PRO A 461 17.73 -32.32 -17.77
N GLY A 462 17.97 -32.63 -19.05
CA GLY A 462 16.90 -32.83 -20.03
C GLY A 462 16.46 -31.56 -20.76
N SER A 463 17.27 -30.50 -20.71
CA SER A 463 17.15 -29.30 -21.52
C SER A 463 17.17 -29.59 -23.03
N VAL A 464 16.32 -28.85 -23.75
CA VAL A 464 16.24 -28.87 -25.20
C VAL A 464 17.50 -28.29 -25.83
N LEU A 465 18.10 -27.24 -25.24
CA LEU A 465 19.37 -26.68 -25.73
C LEU A 465 20.50 -27.71 -25.63
N ASN A 466 20.59 -28.45 -24.51
CA ASN A 466 21.59 -29.50 -24.35
C ASN A 466 21.43 -30.63 -25.37
N ALA A 467 20.18 -31.02 -25.67
CA ALA A 467 19.89 -32.01 -26.70
C ALA A 467 20.28 -31.51 -28.10
N VAL A 468 19.98 -30.24 -28.42
CA VAL A 468 20.37 -29.61 -29.69
C VAL A 468 21.89 -29.47 -29.82
N HIS A 469 22.58 -29.03 -28.77
CA HIS A 469 24.05 -28.96 -28.71
C HIS A 469 24.69 -30.36 -28.78
N GLY A 470 24.06 -31.38 -28.21
CA GLY A 470 24.42 -32.79 -28.42
C GLY A 470 24.35 -33.16 -29.91
N ARG A 471 23.22 -32.88 -30.56
CA ARG A 471 23.03 -33.21 -31.99
C ARG A 471 23.98 -32.43 -32.90
N ILE A 472 24.28 -31.17 -32.59
CA ILE A 472 25.28 -30.36 -33.32
C ILE A 472 26.67 -31.01 -33.24
N ARG A 473 27.06 -31.54 -32.07
CA ARG A 473 28.34 -32.25 -31.90
C ARG A 473 28.36 -33.55 -32.69
N ASP A 474 27.29 -34.33 -32.64
CA ASP A 474 27.18 -35.57 -33.40
C ASP A 474 27.24 -35.33 -34.92
N LEU A 475 26.48 -34.35 -35.43
CA LEU A 475 26.52 -33.96 -36.85
C LEU A 475 27.89 -33.44 -37.28
N SER A 476 28.57 -32.67 -36.43
CA SER A 476 29.93 -32.18 -36.72
C SER A 476 30.92 -33.34 -36.85
N ARG A 477 30.77 -34.39 -36.02
CA ARG A 477 31.57 -35.63 -36.13
C ARG A 477 31.21 -36.42 -37.38
N GLU A 478 29.93 -36.55 -37.71
CA GLU A 478 29.46 -37.23 -38.94
C GLU A 478 29.98 -36.53 -40.20
N ILE A 479 29.97 -35.20 -40.24
CA ILE A 479 30.53 -34.40 -41.34
C ILE A 479 32.04 -34.64 -41.48
N ALA A 480 32.80 -34.63 -40.38
CA ALA A 480 34.24 -34.88 -40.42
C ALA A 480 34.56 -36.29 -40.96
N LEU A 481 33.80 -37.31 -40.52
CA LEU A 481 33.94 -38.67 -41.03
C LEU A 481 33.59 -38.77 -42.52
N ALA A 482 32.53 -38.11 -42.97
CA ALA A 482 32.12 -38.08 -44.37
C ALA A 482 33.14 -37.34 -45.26
N GLN A 483 33.77 -36.28 -44.74
CA GLN A 483 34.87 -35.56 -45.42
C GLN A 483 36.10 -36.45 -45.56
N ASP A 484 36.53 -37.12 -44.48
CA ASP A 484 37.64 -38.08 -44.53
C ASP A 484 37.37 -39.23 -45.52
N GLU A 485 36.13 -39.73 -45.56
CA GLU A 485 35.72 -40.79 -46.49
C GLU A 485 35.73 -40.31 -47.95
N LEU A 486 35.28 -39.07 -48.19
CA LEU A 486 35.32 -38.44 -49.51
C LEU A 486 36.75 -38.22 -49.99
N GLU A 487 37.66 -37.76 -49.11
CA GLU A 487 39.08 -37.58 -49.43
C GLU A 487 39.74 -38.91 -49.78
N ARG A 488 39.55 -39.94 -48.95
CA ARG A 488 40.04 -41.31 -49.25
C ARG A 488 39.49 -41.82 -50.59
N THR A 489 38.22 -41.54 -50.86
CA THR A 489 37.58 -41.94 -52.12
C THR A 489 38.14 -41.17 -53.31
N ALA A 490 38.42 -39.89 -53.18
CA ALA A 490 39.03 -39.08 -54.24
C ALA A 490 40.46 -39.53 -54.60
N GLU A 491 41.20 -40.09 -53.64
CA GLU A 491 42.57 -40.62 -53.81
C GLU A 491 42.62 -42.05 -54.38
N MET A 492 41.51 -42.79 -54.37
CA MET A 492 41.45 -44.13 -54.98
C MET A 492 41.76 -44.07 -56.48
N ARG A 493 42.38 -45.13 -57.01
CA ARG A 493 42.64 -45.23 -58.45
C ARG A 493 41.38 -45.65 -59.19
N VAL A 494 41.26 -45.21 -60.44
CA VAL A 494 40.15 -45.62 -61.33
C VAL A 494 40.08 -47.15 -61.52
N GLU A 495 41.22 -47.86 -61.41
CA GLU A 495 41.26 -49.33 -61.48
C GLU A 495 40.54 -50.05 -60.35
N ASP A 496 40.44 -49.41 -59.18
CA ASP A 496 39.95 -50.05 -57.95
C ASP A 496 38.41 -50.01 -57.86
N LEU A 497 37.77 -49.23 -58.74
CA LEU A 497 36.32 -49.21 -58.89
C LEU A 497 35.80 -50.49 -59.58
N LYS A 498 34.86 -51.16 -58.91
CA LYS A 498 34.24 -52.39 -59.38
C LYS A 498 33.07 -52.08 -60.32
N PHE A 499 33.28 -52.22 -61.63
CA PHE A 499 32.20 -52.19 -62.63
C PHE A 499 32.43 -53.25 -63.72
N GLN A 500 31.38 -53.65 -64.44
CA GLN A 500 31.46 -54.64 -65.52
C GLN A 500 32.26 -54.08 -66.69
N ARG A 501 33.48 -54.59 -66.90
CA ARG A 501 34.38 -54.19 -67.99
C ARG A 501 34.11 -55.07 -69.21
N LEU A 502 33.79 -54.45 -70.36
CA LEU A 502 33.72 -55.15 -71.63
C LEU A 502 35.05 -54.97 -72.39
N PRO A 503 35.75 -56.05 -72.76
CA PRO A 503 36.99 -55.93 -73.54
C PRO A 503 36.70 -55.29 -74.90
N PHE A 504 37.55 -54.34 -75.33
CA PHE A 504 37.51 -53.61 -76.62
C PHE A 504 36.42 -52.52 -76.81
N MET A 505 35.63 -52.16 -75.79
CA MET A 505 34.58 -51.12 -75.90
C MET A 505 34.85 -49.89 -75.01
N ASP A 506 35.87 -49.09 -75.35
CA ASP A 506 36.29 -47.91 -74.56
C ASP A 506 35.20 -46.87 -74.31
N LYS A 507 34.30 -46.63 -75.29
CA LYS A 507 33.20 -45.67 -75.12
C LYS A 507 32.14 -46.14 -74.11
N GLN A 508 31.85 -47.44 -74.06
CA GLN A 508 30.92 -48.00 -73.07
C GLN A 508 31.57 -48.07 -71.69
N ASN A 509 32.84 -48.45 -71.62
CA ASN A 509 33.59 -48.46 -70.35
C ASN A 509 33.71 -47.05 -69.75
N LEU A 510 33.94 -46.03 -70.58
CA LEU A 510 33.95 -44.63 -70.15
C LEU A 510 32.57 -44.17 -69.63
N ARG A 511 31.48 -44.51 -70.32
CA ARG A 511 30.12 -44.17 -69.89
C ARG A 511 29.72 -44.87 -68.58
N SER A 512 30.09 -46.14 -68.43
CA SER A 512 29.89 -46.89 -67.19
C SER A 512 30.71 -46.32 -66.04
N PHE A 513 31.96 -45.92 -66.30
CA PHE A 513 32.81 -45.23 -65.34
C PHE A 513 32.22 -43.88 -64.90
N ILE A 514 31.79 -43.02 -65.84
CA ILE A 514 31.20 -41.71 -65.54
C ILE A 514 29.95 -41.86 -64.66
N ARG A 515 29.08 -42.82 -64.97
CA ARG A 515 27.89 -43.09 -64.15
C ARG A 515 28.28 -43.53 -62.73
N LEU A 516 29.24 -44.44 -62.60
CA LEU A 516 29.71 -44.90 -61.29
C LEU A 516 30.39 -43.77 -60.51
N PHE A 517 31.17 -42.93 -61.19
CA PHE A 517 31.89 -41.80 -60.61
C PHE A 517 30.94 -40.76 -60.03
N PHE A 518 29.88 -40.38 -60.75
CA PHE A 518 28.86 -39.49 -60.21
C PHE A 518 28.10 -40.14 -59.05
N ASP A 519 27.75 -41.43 -59.16
CA ASP A 519 27.04 -42.18 -58.13
C ASP A 519 27.86 -42.40 -56.85
N THR A 520 29.20 -42.44 -56.93
CA THR A 520 30.08 -42.58 -55.77
C THR A 520 30.53 -41.23 -55.22
N VAL A 521 31.22 -40.41 -56.02
CA VAL A 521 31.84 -39.17 -55.54
C VAL A 521 30.80 -38.07 -55.33
N TYR A 522 29.90 -37.86 -56.28
CA TYR A 522 28.93 -36.76 -56.21
C TYR A 522 27.73 -37.05 -55.33
N ARG A 523 27.33 -38.32 -55.18
CA ARG A 523 26.38 -38.71 -54.12
C ARG A 523 26.96 -38.48 -52.72
N MET A 524 28.24 -38.79 -52.50
CA MET A 524 28.90 -38.47 -51.22
C MET A 524 28.99 -36.96 -51.00
N LYS A 525 29.33 -36.16 -52.02
CA LYS A 525 29.28 -34.69 -51.95
C LYS A 525 27.87 -34.17 -51.65
N TRP A 526 26.83 -34.80 -52.19
CA TRP A 526 25.43 -34.45 -51.91
C TRP A 526 25.03 -34.81 -50.47
N GLN A 527 25.39 -36.00 -49.98
CA GLN A 527 25.18 -36.40 -48.60
C GLN A 527 25.89 -35.47 -47.62
N LEU A 528 27.11 -35.06 -47.95
CA LEU A 528 27.86 -34.07 -47.17
C LEU A 528 27.13 -32.72 -47.13
N LEU A 529 26.69 -32.21 -48.29
CA LEU A 529 25.91 -30.97 -48.35
C LEU A 529 24.62 -31.05 -47.52
N ARG A 530 23.97 -32.22 -47.50
CA ARG A 530 22.77 -32.46 -46.68
C ARG A 530 23.08 -32.38 -45.19
N LEU A 531 24.15 -33.04 -44.73
CA LEU A 531 24.59 -32.98 -43.33
C LEU A 531 25.02 -31.55 -42.94
N GLU A 532 25.74 -30.85 -43.81
CA GLU A 532 26.14 -29.45 -43.59
C GLU A 532 24.92 -28.52 -43.50
N THR A 533 23.90 -28.75 -44.33
CA THR A 533 22.64 -27.99 -44.28
C THR A 533 21.85 -28.28 -43.00
N GLU A 534 21.76 -29.55 -42.58
CA GLU A 534 21.14 -29.96 -41.31
C GLU A 534 21.86 -29.32 -40.11
N LEU A 535 23.20 -29.36 -40.09
CA LEU A 535 24.01 -28.69 -39.07
C LEU A 535 23.75 -27.18 -39.03
N ALA A 536 23.68 -26.53 -40.20
CA ALA A 536 23.41 -25.10 -40.29
C ALA A 536 22.00 -24.74 -39.78
N LEU A 537 21.00 -25.59 -40.02
CA LEU A 537 19.66 -25.44 -39.45
C LEU A 537 19.68 -25.53 -37.92
N TYR A 538 20.30 -26.58 -37.35
CA TYR A 538 20.39 -26.72 -35.89
C TYR A 538 21.10 -25.53 -35.24
N ARG A 539 22.17 -25.00 -35.83
CA ARG A 539 22.85 -23.80 -35.33
C ARG A 539 21.96 -22.56 -35.31
N ARG A 540 21.13 -22.36 -36.35
CA ARG A 540 20.19 -21.24 -36.41
C ARG A 540 19.07 -21.38 -35.38
N PHE A 541 18.49 -22.56 -35.25
CA PHE A 541 17.45 -22.80 -34.24
C PHE A 541 18.00 -22.76 -32.81
N ALA A 542 19.24 -23.19 -32.58
CA ALA A 542 19.91 -23.04 -31.28
C ALA A 542 20.03 -21.56 -30.87
N GLY A 543 20.53 -20.70 -31.77
CA GLY A 543 20.62 -19.26 -31.50
C GLY A 543 19.25 -18.59 -31.25
N GLU A 544 18.20 -19.01 -31.95
CA GLU A 544 16.85 -18.49 -31.67
C GLU A 544 16.24 -19.05 -30.37
N LEU A 545 16.56 -20.28 -29.98
CA LEU A 545 16.18 -20.83 -28.68
C LEU A 545 16.85 -20.07 -27.53
N GLU A 546 18.14 -19.72 -27.66
CA GLU A 546 18.85 -18.90 -26.67
C GLU A 546 18.18 -17.52 -26.51
N ARG A 547 17.78 -16.88 -27.62
CA ARG A 547 17.06 -15.60 -27.58
C ARG A 547 15.69 -15.72 -26.91
N LEU A 548 14.96 -16.80 -27.19
CA LEU A 548 13.69 -17.07 -26.53
C LEU A 548 13.87 -17.37 -25.04
N HIS A 549 14.91 -18.13 -24.68
CA HIS A 549 15.24 -18.39 -23.29
C HIS A 549 15.42 -17.10 -22.51
N GLU A 550 16.20 -16.15 -23.05
CA GLU A 550 16.40 -14.84 -22.44
C GLU A 550 15.07 -14.08 -22.23
N GLU A 551 14.19 -14.09 -23.24
CA GLU A 551 12.86 -13.47 -23.14
C GLU A 551 12.00 -14.08 -22.03
N TYR A 552 11.95 -15.41 -21.94
CA TYR A 552 11.17 -16.10 -20.91
C TYR A 552 11.82 -16.03 -19.52
N ARG A 553 13.16 -16.03 -19.44
CA ARG A 553 13.89 -15.84 -18.18
C ARG A 553 13.59 -14.47 -17.58
N MET A 554 13.63 -13.41 -18.39
CA MET A 554 13.25 -12.06 -17.95
C MET A 554 11.83 -12.02 -17.38
N ARG A 555 10.87 -12.73 -17.98
CA ARG A 555 9.49 -12.84 -17.46
C ARG A 555 9.42 -13.57 -16.11
N VAL A 556 10.23 -14.61 -15.93
CA VAL A 556 10.32 -15.33 -14.65
C VAL A 556 10.95 -14.44 -13.57
N GLU A 557 12.01 -13.71 -13.90
CA GLU A 557 12.66 -12.75 -13.00
C GLU A 557 11.71 -11.63 -12.58
N GLN A 558 10.90 -11.09 -13.50
CA GLN A 558 9.85 -10.11 -13.19
C GLN A 558 8.84 -10.64 -12.16
N MET A 559 8.38 -11.88 -12.33
CA MET A 559 7.47 -12.52 -11.37
C MET A 559 8.12 -12.69 -9.99
N ILE A 560 9.38 -13.11 -9.93
CA ILE A 560 10.12 -13.24 -8.67
C ILE A 560 10.28 -11.87 -8.00
N ALA A 561 10.67 -10.85 -8.74
CA ALA A 561 10.84 -9.49 -8.25
C ALA A 561 9.52 -8.95 -7.67
N LEU A 562 8.41 -9.08 -8.39
CA LEU A 562 7.09 -8.69 -7.91
C LEU A 562 6.71 -9.41 -6.61
N GLY A 563 6.97 -10.72 -6.53
CA GLY A 563 6.74 -11.51 -5.30
C GLY A 563 7.54 -11.00 -4.11
N THR A 564 8.82 -10.64 -4.32
CA THR A 564 9.66 -10.08 -3.25
C THR A 564 9.19 -8.71 -2.79
N GLU A 565 8.72 -7.84 -3.69
CA GLU A 565 8.18 -6.53 -3.33
C GLU A 565 6.88 -6.64 -2.54
N LEU A 566 5.97 -7.53 -2.96
CA LEU A 566 4.71 -7.81 -2.25
C LEU A 566 4.98 -8.35 -0.84
N LYS A 567 5.93 -9.27 -0.70
CA LYS A 567 6.34 -9.82 0.60
C LYS A 567 6.96 -8.76 1.51
N ALA A 568 7.81 -7.90 0.96
CA ALA A 568 8.42 -6.83 1.72
C ALA A 568 7.36 -5.82 2.23
N ALA A 569 6.39 -5.46 1.37
CA ALA A 569 5.31 -4.56 1.74
C ALA A 569 4.40 -5.13 2.84
N SER A 570 4.04 -6.42 2.76
CA SER A 570 3.21 -7.08 3.77
C SER A 570 3.94 -7.19 5.12
N LEU A 571 5.20 -7.62 5.13
CA LEU A 571 5.99 -7.73 6.37
C LEU A 571 6.27 -6.37 7.02
N GLN A 572 6.53 -5.33 6.22
CA GLN A 572 6.71 -3.97 6.74
C GLN A 572 5.42 -3.47 7.41
N SER A 573 4.27 -3.74 6.79
CA SER A 573 2.96 -3.38 7.34
C SER A 573 2.65 -4.08 8.67
N ILE A 574 2.94 -5.38 8.76
CA ILE A 574 2.73 -6.16 9.98
C ILE A 574 3.60 -5.62 11.12
N ARG A 575 4.87 -5.28 10.85
CA ARG A 575 5.77 -4.67 11.84
C ARG A 575 5.34 -3.28 12.31
N SER A 576 4.60 -2.55 11.47
CA SER A 576 4.05 -1.24 11.84
C SER A 576 2.72 -1.33 12.61
N SER A 577 2.09 -2.50 12.63
CA SER A 577 0.88 -2.78 13.42
C SER A 577 1.27 -3.25 14.82
N ASP A 578 0.42 -3.01 15.84
CA ASP A 578 0.71 -3.42 17.23
C ASP A 578 1.13 -4.91 17.33
N ASP A 579 2.23 -5.16 18.05
CA ASP A 579 2.94 -6.45 18.14
C ASP A 579 2.07 -7.65 18.53
N TYR A 580 0.91 -7.42 19.15
CA TYR A 580 -0.03 -8.47 19.54
C TYR A 580 -1.08 -8.76 18.46
N ILE A 581 -1.63 -7.72 17.83
CA ILE A 581 -2.66 -7.84 16.79
C ILE A 581 -2.05 -8.30 15.46
N GLY A 582 -0.76 -8.01 15.25
CA GLY A 582 0.02 -8.44 14.09
C GLY A 582 0.42 -9.92 14.07
N GLN A 583 0.27 -10.65 15.18
CA GLN A 583 0.75 -12.03 15.29
C GLN A 583 -0.05 -12.98 14.40
N ASN A 584 0.66 -13.92 13.76
CA ASN A 584 0.09 -14.98 12.94
C ASN A 584 -0.79 -14.51 11.76
N ILE A 585 -0.78 -13.22 11.40
CA ILE A 585 -1.51 -12.72 10.21
C ILE A 585 -1.03 -13.47 8.97
N PHE A 586 0.28 -13.60 8.80
CA PHE A 586 0.89 -14.25 7.65
C PHE A 586 0.40 -15.72 7.51
N ASP A 587 0.65 -16.55 8.53
CA ASP A 587 0.29 -17.97 8.50
C ASP A 587 -1.22 -18.24 8.43
N TYR A 588 -2.05 -17.41 9.07
CA TYR A 588 -3.50 -17.56 9.02
C TYR A 588 -4.03 -17.29 7.62
N TYR A 589 -3.64 -16.17 7.01
CA TYR A 589 -4.16 -15.79 5.70
C TYR A 589 -3.58 -16.60 4.56
N GLU A 590 -2.42 -17.24 4.72
CA GLU A 590 -1.96 -18.26 3.80
C GLU A 590 -3.01 -19.38 3.66
N ARG A 591 -3.47 -19.93 4.80
CA ARG A 591 -4.46 -21.00 4.84
C ARG A 591 -5.83 -20.56 4.35
N VAL A 592 -6.29 -19.39 4.78
CA VAL A 592 -7.59 -18.84 4.36
C VAL A 592 -7.60 -18.54 2.86
N THR A 593 -6.52 -17.98 2.32
CA THR A 593 -6.42 -17.72 0.88
C THR A 593 -6.40 -19.03 0.09
N ASP A 594 -5.67 -20.05 0.57
CA ASP A 594 -5.64 -21.38 -0.07
C ASP A 594 -7.01 -22.04 -0.09
N SER A 595 -7.76 -22.01 1.03
CA SER A 595 -9.10 -22.59 1.09
C SER A 595 -10.07 -21.87 0.16
N VAL A 596 -10.06 -20.53 0.14
CA VAL A 596 -10.95 -19.76 -0.74
C VAL A 596 -10.59 -19.98 -2.21
N MET A 597 -9.30 -20.09 -2.55
CA MET A 597 -8.90 -20.39 -3.93
C MET A 597 -9.35 -21.78 -4.37
N LYS A 598 -9.21 -22.80 -3.51
CA LYS A 598 -9.71 -24.15 -3.77
C LYS A 598 -11.22 -24.18 -3.95
N ASP A 599 -11.97 -23.49 -3.10
CA ASP A 599 -13.44 -23.41 -3.22
C ASP A 599 -13.87 -22.77 -4.55
N ILE A 600 -13.13 -21.76 -5.03
CA ILE A 600 -13.38 -21.13 -6.33
C ILE A 600 -13.07 -22.11 -7.47
N GLU A 601 -11.99 -22.88 -7.36
CA GLU A 601 -11.60 -23.90 -8.35
C GLU A 601 -12.57 -25.07 -8.40
N GLU A 602 -13.09 -25.52 -7.25
CA GLU A 602 -14.11 -26.56 -7.20
C GLU A 602 -15.42 -26.11 -7.86
N LYS A 603 -15.78 -24.82 -7.72
CA LYS A 603 -17.02 -24.25 -8.30
C LYS A 603 -16.90 -23.91 -9.78
N ARG A 604 -15.74 -23.45 -10.25
CA ARG A 604 -15.55 -22.90 -11.62
C ARG A 604 -14.57 -23.69 -12.50
N GLY A 605 -13.84 -24.64 -11.94
CA GLY A 605 -12.84 -25.47 -12.63
C GLY A 605 -11.39 -25.01 -12.41
N ALA A 606 -10.44 -25.92 -12.66
CA ALA A 606 -9.01 -25.71 -12.40
C ALA A 606 -8.34 -24.59 -13.22
N SER A 607 -8.99 -24.09 -14.28
CA SER A 607 -8.50 -22.97 -15.10
C SER A 607 -9.19 -21.64 -14.81
N ALA A 608 -10.09 -21.58 -13.81
CA ALA A 608 -10.94 -20.42 -13.55
C ALA A 608 -10.18 -19.10 -13.31
N PHE A 609 -8.99 -19.17 -12.71
CA PHE A 609 -8.17 -17.98 -12.47
C PHE A 609 -7.50 -17.43 -13.73
N PHE A 610 -7.32 -18.25 -14.77
CA PHE A 610 -6.68 -17.87 -16.03
C PHE A 610 -7.69 -17.46 -17.12
N GLU A 611 -8.98 -17.48 -16.82
CA GLU A 611 -10.01 -16.93 -17.71
C GLU A 611 -9.92 -15.40 -17.80
N GLU A 612 -10.36 -14.81 -18.93
CA GLU A 612 -10.37 -13.35 -19.15
C GLU A 612 -11.08 -12.56 -18.04
N ARG A 613 -12.06 -13.17 -17.36
CA ARG A 613 -12.80 -12.54 -16.25
C ARG A 613 -11.94 -12.37 -15.00
N CYS A 614 -10.97 -13.24 -14.79
CA CYS A 614 -10.01 -13.20 -13.68
C CYS A 614 -8.71 -12.57 -14.19
N MET A 615 -7.64 -13.35 -14.36
CA MET A 615 -6.33 -12.83 -14.77
C MET A 615 -6.17 -12.73 -16.30
N GLY A 616 -6.86 -13.55 -17.09
CA GLY A 616 -6.63 -13.64 -18.52
C GLY A 616 -5.21 -14.15 -18.87
N ASN A 617 -4.64 -13.65 -19.98
CA ASN A 617 -3.32 -14.07 -20.45
C ASN A 617 -2.21 -13.35 -19.67
N MET A 618 -1.56 -14.08 -18.75
CA MET A 618 -0.45 -13.57 -17.94
C MET A 618 0.73 -13.06 -18.77
N THR A 619 0.99 -13.65 -19.95
CA THR A 619 2.10 -13.22 -20.81
C THR A 619 1.86 -11.83 -21.39
N GLU A 620 0.62 -11.51 -21.76
CA GLU A 620 0.25 -10.18 -22.27
C GLU A 620 0.30 -9.12 -21.16
N LEU A 621 -0.10 -9.49 -19.93
CA LEU A 621 -0.01 -8.58 -18.77
C LEU A 621 1.44 -8.24 -18.42
N LEU A 622 2.35 -9.22 -18.50
CA LEU A 622 3.78 -9.00 -18.27
C LEU A 622 4.42 -8.11 -19.36
N GLU A 623 3.96 -8.22 -20.62
CA GLU A 623 4.41 -7.33 -21.71
C GLU A 623 3.95 -5.88 -21.52
N GLN A 624 2.78 -5.66 -20.92
CA GLN A 624 2.27 -4.33 -20.57
C GLN A 624 2.96 -3.73 -19.33
N GLY A 625 3.73 -4.53 -18.60
CA GLY A 625 4.54 -4.14 -17.45
C GLY A 625 3.93 -4.52 -16.10
N ASP A 626 4.78 -4.56 -15.07
CA ASP A 626 4.46 -5.04 -13.72
C ASP A 626 3.28 -4.28 -13.07
N THR A 627 3.06 -3.02 -13.45
CA THR A 627 1.93 -2.22 -12.93
C THR A 627 0.58 -2.73 -13.40
N ALA A 628 0.47 -3.16 -14.66
CA ALA A 628 -0.79 -3.66 -15.22
C ALA A 628 -1.16 -5.01 -14.57
N LEU A 629 -0.16 -5.86 -14.35
CA LEU A 629 -0.34 -7.10 -13.62
C LEU A 629 -0.80 -6.84 -12.17
N LEU A 630 -0.18 -5.88 -11.48
CA LEU A 630 -0.55 -5.52 -10.12
C LEU A 630 -1.98 -4.99 -10.00
N GLU A 631 -2.39 -4.08 -10.89
CA GLU A 631 -3.76 -3.55 -10.91
C GLU A 631 -4.78 -4.66 -11.12
N ARG A 632 -4.49 -5.61 -12.02
CA ARG A 632 -5.37 -6.75 -12.26
C ARG A 632 -5.45 -7.70 -11.05
N LEU A 633 -4.32 -7.96 -10.37
CA LEU A 633 -4.30 -8.74 -9.13
C LEU A 633 -5.15 -8.08 -8.04
N ILE A 634 -5.03 -6.76 -7.88
CA ILE A 634 -5.81 -5.97 -6.92
C ILE A 634 -7.32 -6.10 -7.21
N ASP A 635 -7.72 -5.95 -8.47
CA ASP A 635 -9.12 -6.04 -8.89
C ASP A 635 -9.74 -7.41 -8.60
N VAL A 636 -9.02 -8.49 -8.90
CA VAL A 636 -9.49 -9.86 -8.64
C VAL A 636 -9.56 -10.12 -7.13
N CYS A 637 -8.57 -9.67 -6.38
CA CYS A 637 -8.55 -9.81 -4.93
C CYS A 637 -9.76 -9.11 -4.27
N ARG A 638 -10.06 -7.87 -4.69
CA ARG A 638 -11.22 -7.11 -4.20
C ARG A 638 -12.56 -7.76 -4.52
N LYS A 639 -12.73 -8.32 -5.73
CA LYS A 639 -14.04 -8.82 -6.20
C LYS A 639 -14.35 -10.27 -5.83
N HIS A 640 -13.34 -11.09 -5.58
CA HIS A 640 -13.50 -12.54 -5.46
C HIS A 640 -12.93 -13.14 -4.18
N LEU A 641 -11.81 -12.64 -3.66
CA LEU A 641 -11.19 -13.17 -2.44
C LEU A 641 -11.74 -12.51 -1.19
N LEU A 642 -11.66 -11.18 -1.11
CA LEU A 642 -12.02 -10.44 0.09
C LEU A 642 -13.53 -10.40 0.37
N THR A 643 -14.35 -10.80 -0.61
CA THR A 643 -15.81 -10.96 -0.46
C THR A 643 -16.22 -12.34 0.07
N ALA A 644 -15.27 -13.24 0.33
CA ALA A 644 -15.57 -14.59 0.79
C ALA A 644 -15.96 -14.63 2.29
N GLU A 645 -16.72 -15.66 2.68
CA GLU A 645 -17.23 -15.85 4.05
C GLU A 645 -16.17 -15.71 5.16
N PRO A 646 -14.92 -16.23 5.03
CA PRO A 646 -13.92 -16.08 6.07
C PRO A 646 -13.53 -14.63 6.41
N PHE A 647 -13.76 -13.70 5.49
CA PHE A 647 -13.48 -12.28 5.70
C PHE A 647 -14.64 -11.52 6.36
N THR A 648 -15.80 -12.17 6.51
CA THR A 648 -17.02 -11.62 7.15
C THR A 648 -17.17 -11.95 8.63
N HIS A 649 -16.28 -12.80 9.18
CA HIS A 649 -16.27 -13.13 10.61
C HIS A 649 -16.05 -11.88 11.48
N SER A 650 -16.55 -11.95 12.72
CA SER A 650 -16.30 -10.90 13.71
C SER A 650 -14.81 -10.82 14.05
N PHE A 651 -14.35 -9.61 14.41
CA PHE A 651 -12.96 -9.39 14.80
C PHE A 651 -12.47 -10.34 15.90
N GLU A 652 -13.34 -10.67 16.86
CA GLU A 652 -13.02 -11.55 18.00
C GLU A 652 -12.78 -13.00 17.57
N GLU A 653 -13.69 -13.56 16.77
CA GLU A 653 -13.59 -14.92 16.25
C GLU A 653 -12.36 -15.07 15.36
N GLU A 654 -12.14 -14.09 14.48
CA GLU A 654 -10.99 -14.07 13.60
C GLU A 654 -9.67 -13.99 14.38
N LEU A 655 -9.59 -13.15 15.41
CA LEU A 655 -8.40 -13.03 16.25
C LEU A 655 -8.13 -14.33 17.04
N LEU A 656 -9.18 -15.01 17.52
CA LEU A 656 -9.05 -16.32 18.16
C LEU A 656 -8.51 -17.38 17.19
N LEU A 657 -9.02 -17.41 15.97
CA LEU A 657 -8.55 -18.33 14.94
C LEU A 657 -7.08 -18.06 14.62
N ARG A 658 -6.70 -16.79 14.41
CA ARG A 658 -5.30 -16.37 14.17
C ARG A 658 -4.36 -16.75 15.32
N ALA A 659 -4.73 -16.44 16.56
CA ALA A 659 -3.91 -16.76 17.74
C ALA A 659 -3.65 -18.27 17.87
N ASN A 660 -4.57 -19.11 17.41
CA ASN A 660 -4.49 -20.56 17.52
C ASN A 660 -3.89 -21.28 16.29
N VAL A 661 -3.57 -20.58 15.20
CA VAL A 661 -2.95 -21.19 13.99
C VAL A 661 -1.63 -21.88 14.30
N SER A 662 -0.80 -21.24 15.13
CA SER A 662 0.55 -21.72 15.48
C SER A 662 0.57 -22.82 16.54
N VAL A 663 -0.58 -23.14 17.15
CA VAL A 663 -0.72 -24.23 18.15
C VAL A 663 -0.56 -25.61 17.50
N ALA A 664 -0.82 -25.72 16.19
CA ALA A 664 -0.57 -26.95 15.45
C ALA A 664 0.93 -27.31 15.33
N TYR A 665 1.83 -26.32 15.43
CA TYR A 665 3.29 -26.51 15.28
C TYR A 665 4.07 -26.44 16.59
N SER A 666 3.49 -25.86 17.64
CA SER A 666 4.13 -25.70 18.94
C SER A 666 3.24 -26.30 20.03
N ASN A 667 3.81 -27.11 20.94
CA ASN A 667 3.14 -27.69 22.12
C ASN A 667 2.69 -26.62 23.15
N ARG A 668 2.17 -25.47 22.71
CA ARG A 668 1.54 -24.46 23.54
C ARG A 668 0.07 -24.82 23.72
N LYS A 669 -0.48 -24.52 24.89
CA LYS A 669 -1.93 -24.65 25.13
C LYS A 669 -2.65 -23.69 24.19
N ALA A 670 -3.72 -24.17 23.55
CA ALA A 670 -4.61 -23.31 22.77
C ALA A 670 -5.11 -22.16 23.65
N LEU A 671 -5.05 -20.95 23.12
CA LEU A 671 -5.45 -19.76 23.84
C LEU A 671 -6.98 -19.77 23.97
N THR A 672 -7.46 -19.76 25.21
CA THR A 672 -8.90 -19.75 25.46
C THR A 672 -9.48 -18.36 25.21
N ARG A 673 -10.79 -18.31 24.94
CA ARG A 673 -11.49 -17.05 24.71
C ARG A 673 -11.40 -16.07 25.89
N ASP A 674 -11.47 -16.57 27.12
CA ASP A 674 -11.31 -15.76 28.33
C ASP A 674 -9.90 -15.19 28.50
N GLU A 675 -8.86 -15.93 28.07
CA GLU A 675 -7.48 -15.45 28.09
C GLU A 675 -7.25 -14.36 27.04
N LEU A 676 -7.84 -14.52 25.84
CA LEU A 676 -7.81 -13.47 24.81
C LEU A 676 -8.46 -12.20 25.33
N PHE A 677 -9.68 -12.30 25.87
CA PHE A 677 -10.42 -11.15 26.37
C PHE A 677 -9.69 -10.46 27.53
N ARG A 678 -9.08 -11.22 28.44
CA ARG A 678 -8.25 -10.64 29.51
C ARG A 678 -7.04 -9.89 28.97
N GLN A 679 -6.38 -10.42 27.94
CA GLN A 679 -5.23 -9.77 27.32
C GLN A 679 -5.64 -8.50 26.56
N LEU A 680 -6.69 -8.57 25.73
CA LEU A 680 -7.24 -7.42 25.00
C LEU A 680 -7.67 -6.29 25.96
N TYR A 681 -8.33 -6.63 27.05
CA TYR A 681 -8.74 -5.66 28.06
C TYR A 681 -7.52 -4.98 28.71
N ARG A 682 -6.47 -5.74 29.06
CA ARG A 682 -5.22 -5.16 29.59
C ARG A 682 -4.54 -4.25 28.58
N THR A 683 -4.46 -4.64 27.31
CA THR A 683 -3.90 -3.80 26.25
C THR A 683 -4.71 -2.51 26.08
N LEU A 684 -6.05 -2.58 26.13
CA LEU A 684 -6.90 -1.39 26.09
C LEU A 684 -6.68 -0.48 27.31
N GLU A 685 -6.58 -1.02 28.52
CA GLU A 685 -6.30 -0.22 29.73
C GLU A 685 -4.91 0.42 29.70
N ASP A 686 -3.88 -0.34 29.31
CA ASP A 686 -2.50 0.15 29.25
C ASP A 686 -2.34 1.26 28.21
N ASN A 687 -2.99 1.12 27.05
CA ASN A 687 -2.93 2.09 25.97
C ASN A 687 -3.88 3.27 26.17
N ALA A 688 -4.94 3.14 26.99
CA ALA A 688 -5.89 4.22 27.30
C ALA A 688 -5.42 5.07 28.49
N ALA A 689 -4.12 5.04 28.80
CA ALA A 689 -3.52 5.95 29.76
C ALA A 689 -3.81 7.40 29.37
N ILE A 690 -4.06 8.26 30.36
CA ILE A 690 -4.40 9.66 30.10
C ILE A 690 -3.19 10.37 29.47
N ASN A 691 -3.47 11.19 28.45
CA ASN A 691 -2.48 11.93 27.68
C ASN A 691 -2.04 13.21 28.41
N ILE A 692 -1.63 13.08 29.67
CA ILE A 692 -1.01 14.16 30.44
C ILE A 692 -0.13 13.60 31.56
N ARG A 693 1.01 14.25 31.84
CA ARG A 693 1.89 13.84 32.93
C ARG A 693 1.61 14.65 34.20
N LEU A 694 1.01 13.98 35.19
CA LEU A 694 0.74 14.51 36.53
C LEU A 694 1.78 14.04 37.56
N LEU A 695 1.77 14.68 38.73
CA LEU A 695 2.51 14.22 39.92
C LEU A 695 1.75 13.12 40.66
N ASP A 696 2.47 12.05 41.01
CA ASP A 696 1.96 10.85 41.71
C ASP A 696 1.34 11.11 43.10
N TYR A 697 1.36 12.34 43.63
CA TYR A 697 0.78 12.68 44.95
C TYR A 697 -0.55 13.47 44.84
N THR A 698 -1.08 13.70 43.64
CA THR A 698 -2.25 14.57 43.38
C THR A 698 -3.59 13.82 43.36
N HIS A 699 -3.67 12.73 44.13
CA HIS A 699 -4.80 11.77 44.11
C HIS A 699 -6.07 12.21 44.87
N GLU A 700 -6.09 13.36 45.54
CA GLU A 700 -7.22 13.73 46.42
C GLU A 700 -8.53 14.06 45.67
N HIS A 701 -8.47 14.45 44.38
CA HIS A 701 -9.63 14.86 43.59
C HIS A 701 -9.67 14.27 42.16
N ARG A 702 -9.06 13.10 41.94
CA ARG A 702 -9.08 12.42 40.64
C ARG A 702 -10.46 11.81 40.39
N TYR A 703 -11.22 12.38 39.46
CA TYR A 703 -12.49 11.81 38.99
C TYR A 703 -12.30 11.17 37.61
N GLU A 704 -12.63 9.88 37.51
CA GLU A 704 -12.50 9.12 36.26
C GLU A 704 -13.84 8.60 35.75
N GLU A 705 -14.03 8.72 34.43
CA GLU A 705 -15.09 8.05 33.69
C GLU A 705 -14.48 7.26 32.53
N LYS A 706 -14.91 6.01 32.34
CA LYS A 706 -14.45 5.14 31.25
C LYS A 706 -15.62 4.82 30.32
N TYR A 707 -15.42 5.02 29.01
CA TYR A 707 -16.41 4.77 27.97
C TYR A 707 -15.88 3.79 26.93
N LEU A 708 -16.60 2.70 26.71
CA LEU A 708 -16.34 1.74 25.63
C LEU A 708 -17.23 2.05 24.43
N PHE A 709 -16.65 2.16 23.24
CA PHE A 709 -17.36 2.31 21.96
C PHE A 709 -17.27 1.00 21.19
N GLY A 710 -18.42 0.42 20.86
CA GLY A 710 -18.54 -0.78 20.06
C GLY A 710 -19.88 -1.49 20.27
N ASP A 711 -19.98 -2.70 19.75
CA ASP A 711 -21.25 -3.43 19.81
C ASP A 711 -21.51 -3.99 21.21
N ARG A 712 -22.55 -3.48 21.88
CA ARG A 712 -23.03 -4.02 23.17
C ARG A 712 -23.33 -5.52 23.12
N ASP A 713 -23.71 -6.05 21.97
CA ASP A 713 -23.97 -7.47 21.81
C ASP A 713 -22.69 -8.31 21.61
N SER A 714 -21.54 -7.65 21.37
CA SER A 714 -20.24 -8.32 21.36
C SER A 714 -19.92 -8.90 22.74
N GLU A 715 -19.36 -10.09 22.72
CA GLU A 715 -19.10 -10.86 23.92
C GLU A 715 -17.90 -10.31 24.70
N PHE A 716 -16.94 -9.68 24.01
CA PHE A 716 -15.85 -8.94 24.62
C PHE A 716 -16.34 -7.72 25.41
N ILE A 717 -17.28 -6.93 24.89
CA ILE A 717 -17.79 -5.74 25.61
C ILE A 717 -18.52 -6.17 26.89
N ARG A 718 -19.32 -7.24 26.83
CA ARG A 718 -19.97 -7.82 28.02
C ARG A 718 -18.94 -8.31 29.05
N TYR A 719 -17.84 -8.92 28.60
CA TYR A 719 -16.73 -9.31 29.46
C TYR A 719 -16.07 -8.09 30.12
N ALA A 720 -15.73 -7.05 29.34
CA ALA A 720 -15.07 -5.83 29.84
C ALA A 720 -15.94 -5.10 30.87
N LEU A 721 -17.24 -4.94 30.59
CA LEU A 721 -18.20 -4.36 31.54
C LEU A 721 -18.30 -5.20 32.81
N GLY A 722 -18.36 -6.53 32.71
CA GLY A 722 -18.43 -7.43 33.87
C GLY A 722 -17.18 -7.41 34.76
N VAL A 723 -15.98 -7.24 34.18
CA VAL A 723 -14.73 -7.07 34.95
C VAL A 723 -14.77 -5.74 35.72
N ASP A 724 -15.15 -4.64 35.05
CA ASP A 724 -15.16 -3.30 35.62
C ASP A 724 -16.29 -3.09 36.66
N GLU A 725 -17.44 -3.77 36.52
CA GLU A 725 -18.55 -3.72 37.49
C GLU A 725 -18.13 -4.13 38.92
N THR A 726 -17.11 -4.98 39.04
CA THR A 726 -16.58 -5.42 40.34
C THR A 726 -15.70 -4.37 41.02
N SER A 727 -15.19 -3.39 40.26
CA SER A 727 -14.28 -2.33 40.70
C SER A 727 -14.93 -0.94 40.57
N ARG A 728 -15.95 -0.63 41.39
CA ARG A 728 -16.78 0.59 41.31
C ARG A 728 -16.07 1.92 41.69
N ILE A 729 -14.77 2.07 41.47
CA ILE A 729 -14.04 3.30 41.81
C ILE A 729 -14.34 4.42 40.79
N TYR A 730 -14.75 4.08 39.57
CA TYR A 730 -15.05 5.02 38.48
C TYR A 730 -16.41 4.77 37.82
N LYS A 731 -16.92 5.77 37.10
CA LYS A 731 -18.14 5.62 36.30
C LYS A 731 -17.80 4.89 35.00
N LEU A 732 -18.56 3.87 34.66
CA LEU A 732 -18.42 3.11 33.43
C LEU A 732 -19.64 3.33 32.53
N GLY A 733 -19.40 3.56 31.24
CA GLY A 733 -20.44 3.65 30.22
C GLY A 733 -20.08 2.85 28.97
N CYS A 734 -21.11 2.42 28.24
CA CYS A 734 -20.98 1.78 26.93
C CYS A 734 -21.76 2.59 25.90
N VAL A 735 -21.09 2.97 24.82
CA VAL A 735 -21.67 3.61 23.65
C VAL A 735 -21.88 2.52 22.61
N HIS A 736 -23.13 2.08 22.45
CA HIS A 736 -23.48 1.08 21.45
C HIS A 736 -23.30 1.67 20.05
N GLU A 737 -22.30 1.16 19.34
CA GLU A 737 -22.11 1.34 17.92
C GLU A 737 -21.92 -0.05 17.37
N LYS A 738 -22.89 -0.54 16.60
CA LYS A 738 -22.64 -1.75 15.83
C LYS A 738 -21.41 -1.45 14.97
N ARG A 739 -20.35 -2.25 15.15
CA ARG A 739 -19.08 -2.16 14.44
C ARG A 739 -18.48 -3.56 14.46
N SER A 740 -18.24 -4.13 13.28
CA SER A 740 -17.62 -5.47 13.19
C SER A 740 -16.09 -5.44 13.36
N SER A 741 -15.47 -4.27 13.21
CA SER A 741 -14.02 -4.13 13.00
C SER A 741 -13.18 -3.75 14.23
N GLY A 742 -13.76 -3.70 15.44
CA GLY A 742 -12.99 -3.44 16.67
C GLY A 742 -13.72 -2.68 17.78
N VAL A 743 -12.97 -2.37 18.85
CA VAL A 743 -13.44 -1.68 20.06
C VAL A 743 -12.53 -0.51 20.40
N GLU A 744 -13.12 0.63 20.77
CA GLU A 744 -12.40 1.83 21.21
C GLU A 744 -12.73 2.11 22.68
N LYS A 745 -11.75 2.54 23.48
CA LYS A 745 -11.90 2.88 24.89
C LYS A 745 -11.43 4.30 25.12
N LEU A 746 -12.32 5.15 25.62
CA LEU A 746 -12.03 6.52 26.03
C LEU A 746 -12.05 6.59 27.56
N ASN A 747 -10.92 6.98 28.14
CA ASN A 747 -10.80 7.31 29.55
C ASN A 747 -10.82 8.82 29.69
N LEU A 748 -11.73 9.35 30.50
CA LEU A 748 -11.80 10.76 30.89
C LEU A 748 -11.33 10.87 32.33
N MET A 749 -10.40 11.77 32.59
CA MET A 749 -9.91 12.06 33.93
C MET A 749 -9.93 13.57 34.14
N GLY A 750 -10.47 14.02 35.26
CA GLY A 750 -10.38 15.42 35.62
C GLY A 750 -10.31 15.66 37.11
N GLY A 751 -10.23 16.94 37.47
CA GLY A 751 -10.11 17.42 38.85
C GLY A 751 -8.69 17.88 39.22
N PHE A 752 -7.73 17.72 38.31
CA PHE A 752 -6.36 18.23 38.49
C PHE A 752 -6.29 19.74 38.21
N HIS A 753 -5.30 20.38 38.81
CA HIS A 753 -5.01 21.81 38.69
C HIS A 753 -3.71 22.03 37.91
N LEU A 754 -3.41 23.27 37.50
CA LEU A 754 -2.17 23.57 36.78
C LEU A 754 -0.90 23.23 37.60
N GLU A 755 -0.99 23.36 38.92
CA GLU A 755 0.09 23.07 39.88
C GLU A 755 0.55 21.59 39.84
N ASP A 756 -0.34 20.70 39.38
CA ASP A 756 -0.15 19.26 39.30
C ASP A 756 0.56 18.84 38.00
N LEU A 757 0.60 19.74 37.01
CA LEU A 757 1.20 19.49 35.70
C LEU A 757 2.72 19.56 35.78
N MET A 758 3.38 18.47 35.36
CA MET A 758 4.84 18.47 35.24
C MET A 758 5.34 19.50 34.22
N TYR A 759 4.58 19.72 33.14
CA TYR A 759 4.87 20.76 32.14
C TYR A 759 4.90 22.16 32.77
N TYR A 760 3.92 22.49 33.61
CA TYR A 760 3.83 23.78 34.29
C TYR A 760 4.99 24.01 35.27
N ARG A 761 5.32 22.99 36.08
CA ARG A 761 6.44 23.08 37.02
C ARG A 761 7.80 23.20 36.34
N ASN A 762 8.04 22.42 35.30
CA ASN A 762 9.30 22.47 34.55
C ASN A 762 9.46 23.81 33.82
N GLY A 763 8.37 24.31 33.23
CA GLY A 763 8.41 25.58 32.52
C GLY A 763 8.48 26.81 33.44
N LYS A 764 8.05 26.72 34.72
CA LYS A 764 7.97 27.85 35.65
C LYS A 764 9.29 28.60 35.77
N VAL A 765 10.39 27.86 35.91
CA VAL A 765 11.75 28.42 36.01
C VAL A 765 12.12 29.20 34.75
N TYR A 766 11.76 28.67 33.57
CA TYR A 766 11.99 29.37 32.30
C TYR A 766 11.15 30.64 32.24
N TYR A 767 9.86 30.55 32.52
CA TYR A 767 8.95 31.71 32.52
C TYR A 767 9.46 32.85 33.42
N GLU A 768 9.86 32.55 34.66
CA GLU A 768 10.44 33.55 35.58
C GLU A 768 11.75 34.14 35.05
N THR A 769 12.62 33.32 34.46
CA THR A 769 13.89 33.77 33.86
C THR A 769 13.65 34.68 32.65
N TYR A 770 12.68 34.36 31.79
CA TYR A 770 12.34 35.18 30.63
C TYR A 770 11.69 36.50 31.06
N LEU A 771 10.84 36.52 32.08
CA LEU A 771 10.32 37.77 32.66
C LEU A 771 11.45 38.67 33.19
N GLN A 772 12.43 38.10 33.90
CA GLN A 772 13.60 38.85 34.38
C GLN A 772 14.44 39.44 33.23
N ASN A 773 14.46 38.76 32.07
CA ASN A 773 15.13 39.21 30.86
C ASN A 773 14.32 40.22 30.02
N GLY A 774 13.16 40.66 30.53
CA GLY A 774 12.31 41.69 29.92
C GLY A 774 11.35 41.18 28.86
N TYR A 775 10.99 39.89 28.87
CA TYR A 775 9.96 39.35 27.98
C TYR A 775 8.56 39.66 28.52
N GLU A 776 7.64 40.02 27.62
CA GLU A 776 6.26 40.37 27.92
C GLU A 776 5.32 39.34 27.29
N PHE A 777 4.86 38.40 28.12
CA PHE A 777 3.99 37.32 27.66
C PHE A 777 2.50 37.68 27.69
N HIS A 778 2.10 38.70 28.45
CA HIS A 778 0.70 39.00 28.73
C HIS A 778 0.27 40.34 28.14
N SER A 779 -0.97 40.41 27.65
CA SER A 779 -1.61 41.67 27.21
C SER A 779 -2.32 42.41 28.35
N ILE A 780 -2.56 41.72 29.47
CA ILE A 780 -3.25 42.21 30.66
C ILE A 780 -2.22 42.58 31.73
N ASP A 781 -2.56 43.55 32.58
CA ASP A 781 -1.73 43.94 33.72
C ASP A 781 -1.39 42.71 34.61
N PRO A 782 -0.11 42.45 34.91
CA PRO A 782 0.30 41.31 35.72
C PRO A 782 -0.32 41.27 37.13
N VAL A 783 -0.85 42.38 37.64
CA VAL A 783 -1.56 42.45 38.94
C VAL A 783 -2.92 41.73 38.91
N VAL A 784 -3.54 41.61 37.73
CA VAL A 784 -4.86 40.96 37.56
C VAL A 784 -4.71 39.44 37.32
N LEU A 785 -3.52 38.98 36.98
CA LEU A 785 -3.25 37.57 36.72
C LEU A 785 -3.22 36.74 38.01
N PRO A 786 -3.64 35.47 37.97
CA PRO A 786 -3.50 34.55 39.09
C PRO A 786 -2.07 34.49 39.63
N GLU A 787 -1.91 34.30 40.94
CA GLU A 787 -0.60 34.12 41.56
C GLU A 787 0.08 32.86 41.02
N LEU A 788 1.37 32.97 40.70
CA LEU A 788 2.15 31.87 40.16
C LEU A 788 2.61 30.95 41.29
N ARG A 789 1.79 29.94 41.59
CA ARG A 789 2.00 29.00 42.70
C ARG A 789 3.12 28.00 42.47
#